data_AF-A0A7V3H549-F1
#
_entry.id   AF-A0A7V3H549-F1
#
_cell.length_a   1.000
_cell.length_b   1.000
_cell.length_c   1.000
_cell.angle_alpha   90.00
_cell.angle_beta   90.00
_cell.angle_gamma   90.00
#
_symmetry.space_group_name_H-M   'P 1'
#
loop_
_entity.id
_entity.type
_entity.pdbx_description
1 polymer ?
#
loop_
_entity_poly.entity_id
_entity_poly.type
_entity_poly.pdbx_seq_one_letter_code
_entity_poly.pdbx_strand_id
1 'polypeptide(L)'
;MPRIAEGAERVTEPGREWGTPATGFAAERSARIRPDDLERHERAAVPMVSPRPLVARRSGRRVPVVDPKKANEELIAYIRPQTFPVAVRMLRPGEPIPEKARRPARDFKAHFANCQTIDMVRRYGWSVALTREDSICSLGIVALGLDRELKFYSDGNLCAGMYTETAEAGARSEAAVDKFAYRRYDGFVAAPLERANFEPDLVVIYATPAQVMRLVQGALWKRGGKLTSSFGGRIDCSEIIVTTMKTQECQVILPCSGDRIFGQTQDHEMAFSIPWGRMEEVLEGLRGTHTGGIRYPITQFMQYEGKFPPQYLAVNKLWDVREGKDRFTGKEHVVAAYKRTFTDRIPVYPIIAAYAGIQDGLTIREYCRDPQKAIKAQLNAYEKLQQDVVLAYTDLAKEAEAMGCGVKYSDTIVPSIGTHILGDDKGRLARMELPDPRKVGRLPAFLEICEGLMAAGLPTAIGAVVTGPWTVAMLMRGPENLLLDTVDEPRFVHDLMRFTTEFTKQFGDLVVGTKIGLSLSEPTSSCSLISPDDYRTFIKPYHRELIEYYKQKKVNLTVHICGMTHPLYEDLIDAGFATISIDIDPSVDQLKRLVEVSNKRAVVIGNVDATIFERATAAQMEAEVKRCVATAARHSAYILSTSCEIPPLSRPELVQTFMDAAKEHGRYERFTAEAGTA
;
A
#
# COMPACT_ATOMS: atom_id res chain seq x y z
N MET A 1 -47.51 28.47 -13.12
CA MET A 1 -47.62 27.08 -12.61
C MET A 1 -46.23 26.63 -12.14
N PRO A 2 -46.14 25.92 -11.01
CA PRO A 2 -45.31 26.40 -9.90
C PRO A 2 -44.13 25.47 -9.49
N ARG A 3 -43.28 26.09 -8.64
CA ARG A 3 -42.35 25.64 -7.57
C ARG A 3 -42.30 24.15 -7.18
N ILE A 4 -41.14 23.75 -6.65
CA ILE A 4 -40.82 23.04 -5.36
C ILE A 4 -39.44 22.38 -5.57
N ALA A 5 -38.30 22.81 -5.01
CA ALA A 5 -37.85 22.88 -3.60
C ALA A 5 -37.49 21.50 -3.00
N GLU A 6 -36.28 21.43 -2.41
CA GLU A 6 -35.89 20.61 -1.24
C GLU A 6 -35.81 19.08 -1.44
N GLY A 7 -34.85 18.33 -0.89
CA GLY A 7 -33.73 18.61 -0.01
C GLY A 7 -32.80 17.38 0.00
N ALA A 8 -31.49 17.62 0.07
CA ALA A 8 -30.51 16.58 0.35
C ALA A 8 -30.42 16.43 1.87
N GLU A 9 -31.09 15.42 2.42
CA GLU A 9 -30.98 15.06 3.82
C GLU A 9 -29.58 14.53 4.13
N ARG A 10 -28.93 15.22 5.06
CA ARG A 10 -27.74 14.77 5.78
C ARG A 10 -28.13 13.60 6.67
N VAL A 11 -27.55 12.43 6.43
CA VAL A 11 -27.42 11.40 7.46
C VAL A 11 -26.03 11.57 8.08
N THR A 12 -26.03 12.13 9.29
CA THR A 12 -24.87 12.19 10.18
C THR A 12 -24.79 10.89 10.97
N GLU A 13 -23.76 10.08 10.73
CA GLU A 13 -23.30 9.06 11.70
C GLU A 13 -22.04 9.54 12.43
N PRO A 14 -21.90 9.28 13.74
CA PRO A 14 -20.82 9.84 14.55
C PRO A 14 -19.60 8.89 14.65
N GLY A 15 -18.41 9.50 14.66
CA GLY A 15 -17.26 9.02 15.42
C GLY A 15 -16.55 7.76 14.90
N ARG A 16 -15.58 7.93 14.00
CA ARG A 16 -14.36 7.10 14.01
C ARG A 16 -13.18 7.98 14.38
N GLU A 17 -12.73 7.81 15.62
CA GLU A 17 -11.45 8.32 16.10
C GLU A 17 -10.32 7.73 15.24
N TRP A 18 -9.52 8.61 14.66
CA TRP A 18 -8.27 8.23 14.02
C TRP A 18 -7.24 8.00 15.13
N GLY A 19 -7.08 6.73 15.52
CA GLY A 19 -6.04 6.30 16.44
C GLY A 19 -4.65 6.68 15.91
N THR A 20 -3.90 7.42 16.72
CA THR A 20 -2.47 7.68 16.55
C THR A 20 -1.68 6.37 16.43
N PRO A 21 -0.87 6.16 15.38
CA PRO A 21 0.07 5.04 15.38
C PRO A 21 1.23 5.37 16.32
N ALA A 22 1.35 4.57 17.38
CA ALA A 22 2.53 4.54 18.22
C ALA A 22 3.76 4.18 17.37
N THR A 23 4.71 5.10 17.26
CA THR A 23 6.01 4.84 16.64
C THR A 23 6.90 4.07 17.61
N GLY A 24 6.82 2.74 17.54
CA GLY A 24 7.86 1.86 18.06
C GLY A 24 9.00 1.75 17.05
N PHE A 25 10.02 2.60 17.16
CA PHE A 25 11.30 2.38 16.49
C PHE A 25 12.27 1.77 17.51
N ALA A 26 12.59 0.49 17.32
CA ALA A 26 13.70 -0.16 17.97
C ALA A 26 15.00 0.46 17.44
N ALA A 27 15.75 1.07 18.36
CA ALA A 27 17.09 1.58 18.12
C ALA A 27 18.09 0.43 18.23
N GLU A 28 18.97 0.28 17.24
CA GLU A 28 20.28 -0.36 17.46
C GLU A 28 21.40 0.62 17.15
N ARG A 29 22.27 0.77 18.18
CA ARG A 29 23.61 1.38 18.21
C ARG A 29 23.71 2.90 18.24
N SER A 30 23.60 3.46 19.45
CA SER A 30 24.45 4.58 19.87
C SER A 30 24.84 4.46 21.35
N ALA A 31 26.06 4.88 21.65
CA ALA A 31 26.73 4.70 22.95
C ALA A 31 25.91 5.20 24.15
N ARG A 32 25.94 4.43 25.25
CA ARG A 32 25.22 4.68 26.49
C ARG A 32 25.75 5.95 27.18
N ILE A 33 24.89 6.96 27.33
CA ILE A 33 25.00 7.97 28.39
C ILE A 33 24.03 7.52 29.50
N ARG A 34 24.49 7.54 30.76
CA ARG A 34 23.71 7.02 31.90
C ARG A 34 22.61 8.02 32.33
N PRO A 35 21.51 7.55 32.94
CA PRO A 35 20.34 8.38 33.25
C PRO A 35 20.52 9.43 34.36
N ASP A 36 21.68 9.48 35.04
CA ASP A 36 21.86 10.31 36.25
C ASP A 36 22.37 11.74 35.95
N ASP A 37 22.65 12.10 34.69
CA ASP A 37 23.24 13.40 34.32
C ASP A 37 22.21 14.49 33.96
N LEU A 38 20.90 14.23 34.08
CA LEU A 38 19.82 15.16 33.66
C LEU A 38 19.19 15.98 34.79
N GLU A 39 19.56 15.78 36.06
CA GLU A 39 18.94 16.48 37.21
C GLU A 39 19.75 17.63 37.82
N ARG A 40 20.66 18.26 37.06
CA ARG A 40 21.42 19.43 37.55
C ARG A 40 21.35 20.65 36.66
N HIS A 41 20.19 21.10 36.18
CA HIS A 41 20.05 22.49 35.68
C HIS A 41 18.60 23.01 35.73
N GLU A 42 17.91 22.90 36.87
CA GLU A 42 16.73 23.72 37.14
C GLU A 42 16.91 24.47 38.45
N ARG A 43 17.43 25.70 38.37
CA ARG A 43 17.24 26.82 39.31
C ARG A 43 18.09 28.02 38.87
N ALA A 44 17.49 28.89 38.05
CA ALA A 44 17.83 30.31 38.00
C ALA A 44 16.69 31.06 37.28
N ALA A 45 15.69 31.50 38.05
CA ALA A 45 14.75 32.50 37.57
C ALA A 45 15.50 33.83 37.42
N VAL A 46 15.61 34.34 36.18
CA VAL A 46 16.16 35.67 35.89
C VAL A 46 14.98 36.64 35.77
N PRO A 47 14.95 37.75 36.53
CA PRO A 47 13.80 38.66 36.52
C PRO A 47 13.75 39.50 35.24
N MET A 48 12.52 39.78 34.76
CA MET A 48 12.26 40.68 33.64
C MET A 48 12.69 42.11 33.98
N VAL A 49 13.64 42.66 33.20
CA VAL A 49 14.04 44.07 33.26
C VAL A 49 13.35 44.82 32.12
N SER A 50 12.58 45.87 32.44
CA SER A 50 11.95 46.76 31.46
C SER A 50 13.00 47.53 30.64
N PRO A 51 12.83 47.75 29.33
CA PRO A 51 13.82 48.44 28.53
C PRO A 51 13.84 49.95 28.84
N ARG A 52 15.02 50.48 29.21
CA ARG A 52 15.30 51.93 29.23
C ARG A 52 15.63 52.42 27.82
N PRO A 53 15.23 53.64 27.42
CA PRO A 53 15.54 54.18 26.10
C PRO A 53 17.03 54.54 26.01
N LEU A 54 17.72 53.99 25.01
CA LEU A 54 19.12 54.30 24.71
C LEU A 54 19.19 55.63 23.95
N VAL A 55 19.78 56.63 24.60
CA VAL A 55 20.13 57.92 24.01
C VAL A 55 21.24 57.72 22.97
N ALA A 56 20.96 58.09 21.73
CA ALA A 56 21.89 57.95 20.60
C ALA A 56 23.15 58.82 20.78
N ARG A 57 24.31 58.19 20.96
CA ARG A 57 25.61 58.82 20.69
C ARG A 57 25.82 58.87 19.18
N ARG A 58 25.82 60.07 18.60
CA ARG A 58 26.29 60.32 17.23
C ARG A 58 27.80 60.07 17.17
N SER A 59 28.24 58.92 16.64
CA SER A 59 29.61 58.73 16.15
C SER A 59 29.59 58.65 14.63
N GLY A 60 30.30 59.57 13.98
CA GLY A 60 30.41 59.68 12.53
C GLY A 60 31.26 58.56 11.92
N ARG A 61 30.72 57.35 11.86
CA ARG A 61 31.28 56.25 11.07
C ARG A 61 30.74 56.36 9.65
N ARG A 62 31.61 56.63 8.66
CA ARG A 62 31.27 56.53 7.23
C ARG A 62 30.74 55.13 6.94
N VAL A 63 29.50 55.04 6.46
CA VAL A 63 28.90 53.80 5.95
C VAL A 63 29.69 53.37 4.71
N PRO A 64 30.09 52.09 4.55
CA PRO A 64 30.76 51.62 3.35
C PRO A 64 29.87 51.88 2.13
N VAL A 65 30.44 52.48 1.08
CA VAL A 65 29.72 52.69 -0.19
C VAL A 65 29.55 51.33 -0.86
N VAL A 66 28.33 50.81 -0.86
CA VAL A 66 27.98 49.60 -1.61
C VAL A 66 27.93 49.96 -3.08
N ASP A 67 28.56 49.16 -3.94
CA ASP A 67 28.42 49.30 -5.39
C ASP A 67 27.09 48.65 -5.84
N PRO A 68 26.16 49.38 -6.49
CA PRO A 68 24.90 48.84 -7.00
C PRO A 68 25.06 47.59 -7.86
N LYS A 69 26.09 47.54 -8.71
CA LYS A 69 26.32 46.39 -9.57
C LYS A 69 26.69 45.15 -8.76
N LYS A 70 27.64 45.28 -7.84
CA LYS A 70 28.01 44.20 -6.91
C LYS A 70 26.82 43.73 -6.05
N ALA A 71 26.02 44.66 -5.53
CA ALA A 71 24.82 44.32 -4.77
C ALA A 71 23.83 43.50 -5.60
N ASN A 72 23.62 43.86 -6.86
CA ASN A 72 22.78 43.10 -7.78
C ASN A 72 23.32 41.68 -8.03
N GLU A 73 24.63 41.53 -8.28
CA GLU A 73 25.26 40.22 -8.49
C GLU A 73 25.03 39.27 -7.30
N GLU A 74 25.15 39.77 -6.07
CA GLU A 74 24.92 38.98 -4.87
C GLU A 74 23.44 38.65 -4.63
N LEU A 75 22.52 39.59 -4.88
CA LEU A 75 21.08 39.31 -4.84
C LEU A 75 20.70 38.24 -5.86
N ILE A 76 21.25 38.28 -7.07
CA ILE A 76 21.05 37.23 -8.08
C ILE A 76 21.59 35.89 -7.58
N ALA A 77 22.78 35.86 -6.99
CA ALA A 77 23.39 34.62 -6.51
C ALA A 77 22.58 33.95 -5.38
N TYR A 78 22.13 34.72 -4.39
CA TYR A 78 21.53 34.18 -3.17
C TYR A 78 20.00 34.11 -3.19
N ILE A 79 19.35 35.02 -3.90
CA ILE A 79 17.89 35.14 -3.93
C ILE A 79 17.33 34.66 -5.26
N ARG A 80 18.05 34.84 -6.38
CA ARG A 80 17.60 34.49 -7.74
C ARG A 80 16.21 35.10 -8.07
N PRO A 81 16.01 36.42 -7.88
CA PRO A 81 14.72 37.05 -8.15
C PRO A 81 14.33 36.87 -9.63
N GLN A 82 13.03 36.74 -9.90
CA GLN A 82 12.53 36.53 -11.27
C GLN A 82 12.63 37.80 -12.14
N THR A 83 12.59 38.97 -11.50
CA THR A 83 12.69 40.30 -12.14
C THR A 83 13.84 41.10 -11.53
N PHE A 84 14.24 42.21 -12.17
CA PHE A 84 15.36 43.01 -11.68
C PHE A 84 15.06 43.61 -10.28
N PRO A 85 15.99 43.53 -9.32
CA PRO A 85 15.98 44.41 -8.15
C PRO A 85 15.92 45.87 -8.60
N VAL A 86 15.05 46.67 -7.99
CA VAL A 86 14.81 48.05 -8.41
C VAL A 86 15.43 49.01 -7.41
N ALA A 87 16.39 49.82 -7.87
CA ALA A 87 16.89 50.97 -7.14
C ALA A 87 15.90 52.13 -7.25
N VAL A 88 15.56 52.77 -6.13
CA VAL A 88 14.67 53.95 -6.08
C VAL A 88 15.39 55.11 -5.38
N ARG A 89 15.29 56.31 -5.96
CA ARG A 89 15.78 57.57 -5.39
C ARG A 89 14.71 58.64 -5.48
N MET A 90 14.48 59.34 -4.38
CA MET A 90 13.57 60.48 -4.32
C MET A 90 14.27 61.75 -4.80
N LEU A 91 13.62 62.50 -5.68
CA LEU A 91 14.15 63.73 -6.29
C LEU A 91 13.76 64.93 -5.44
N ARG A 92 14.76 65.68 -4.95
CA ARG A 92 14.51 66.90 -4.18
C ARG A 92 13.96 68.02 -5.06
N PRO A 93 13.30 69.05 -4.47
CA PRO A 93 12.82 70.18 -5.24
C PRO A 93 13.91 70.83 -6.09
N GLY A 94 13.68 70.89 -7.41
CA GLY A 94 14.65 71.42 -8.38
C GLY A 94 15.83 70.51 -8.73
N GLU A 95 15.90 69.27 -8.22
CA GLU A 95 16.90 68.27 -8.64
C GLU A 95 16.60 67.82 -10.08
N PRO A 96 17.57 67.88 -11.01
CA PRO A 96 17.33 67.50 -12.39
C PRO A 96 17.06 66.00 -12.51
N ILE A 97 16.04 65.64 -13.31
CA ILE A 97 15.76 64.24 -13.64
C ILE A 97 16.91 63.71 -14.51
N PRO A 98 17.45 62.50 -14.25
CA PRO A 98 18.47 61.91 -15.09
C PRO A 98 18.05 61.86 -16.56
N GLU A 99 18.91 62.33 -17.48
CA GLU A 99 18.57 62.55 -18.89
C GLU A 99 18.00 61.31 -19.60
N LYS A 100 18.53 60.12 -19.26
CA LYS A 100 18.11 58.83 -19.82
C LYS A 100 16.87 58.22 -19.16
N ALA A 101 16.38 58.82 -18.07
CA ALA A 101 15.16 58.33 -17.42
C ALA A 101 13.94 58.70 -18.27
N ARG A 102 13.11 57.69 -18.55
CA ARG A 102 11.83 57.89 -19.22
C ARG A 102 10.84 58.53 -18.26
N ARG A 103 9.93 59.36 -18.78
CA ARG A 103 8.83 59.96 -18.02
C ARG A 103 7.49 59.58 -18.64
N PRO A 104 6.51 59.08 -17.86
CA PRO A 104 5.17 58.72 -18.34
C PRO A 104 4.53 59.77 -19.25
N ALA A 105 4.41 61.02 -18.79
CA ALA A 105 3.70 62.06 -19.54
C ALA A 105 4.49 62.49 -20.80
N ARG A 106 5.82 62.57 -20.68
CA ARG A 106 6.70 63.00 -21.78
C ARG A 106 6.79 61.96 -22.90
N ASP A 107 7.13 60.71 -22.54
CA ASP A 107 7.58 59.70 -23.50
C ASP A 107 6.49 58.71 -23.90
N PHE A 108 5.50 58.49 -23.04
CA PHE A 108 4.40 57.54 -23.29
C PHE A 108 3.06 58.25 -23.52
N LYS A 109 3.01 59.57 -23.33
CA LYS A 109 1.77 60.37 -23.39
C LYS A 109 0.67 59.80 -22.48
N ALA A 110 1.08 59.27 -21.33
CA ALA A 110 0.22 58.60 -20.38
C ALA A 110 0.60 59.00 -18.95
N HIS A 111 -0.26 58.66 -17.99
CA HIS A 111 -0.01 58.88 -16.58
C HIS A 111 -0.02 57.55 -15.85
N PHE A 112 0.98 57.29 -15.01
CA PHE A 112 1.18 55.99 -14.38
C PHE A 112 0.92 56.03 -12.87
N ALA A 113 0.64 54.87 -12.30
CA ALA A 113 0.72 54.67 -10.86
C ALA A 113 2.18 54.47 -10.41
N ASN A 114 2.44 54.66 -9.12
CA ASN A 114 3.77 54.45 -8.54
C ASN A 114 4.22 52.99 -8.67
N CYS A 115 3.35 52.03 -8.31
CA CYS A 115 3.60 50.59 -8.45
C CYS A 115 3.86 50.20 -9.92
N GLN A 116 3.02 50.68 -10.85
CA GLN A 116 3.22 50.48 -12.29
C GLN A 116 4.60 50.94 -12.77
N THR A 117 5.12 52.05 -12.23
CA THR A 117 6.46 52.54 -12.58
C THR A 117 7.56 51.62 -12.06
N ILE A 118 7.46 51.16 -10.81
CA ILE A 118 8.40 50.20 -10.21
C ILE A 118 8.37 48.87 -10.99
N ASP A 119 7.19 48.39 -11.36
CA ASP A 119 7.03 47.18 -12.14
C ASP A 119 7.58 47.29 -13.56
N MET A 120 7.35 48.43 -14.21
CA MET A 120 7.92 48.69 -15.52
C MET A 120 9.44 48.63 -15.46
N VAL A 121 10.05 49.19 -14.42
CA VAL A 121 11.50 49.13 -14.20
C VAL A 121 11.96 47.69 -14.02
N ARG A 122 11.31 46.93 -13.13
CA ARG A 122 11.73 45.55 -12.79
C ARG A 122 11.55 44.57 -13.94
N ARG A 123 10.58 44.80 -14.84
CA ARG A 123 10.27 43.90 -15.96
C ARG A 123 10.93 44.32 -17.27
N TYR A 124 10.92 45.61 -17.60
CA TYR A 124 11.45 46.09 -18.89
C TYR A 124 12.92 46.51 -18.82
N GLY A 125 13.46 46.69 -17.61
CA GLY A 125 14.86 47.07 -17.45
C GLY A 125 15.15 48.53 -17.82
N TRP A 126 14.13 49.39 -17.83
CA TRP A 126 14.25 50.82 -18.14
C TRP A 126 14.39 51.65 -16.87
N SER A 127 15.14 52.75 -16.95
CA SER A 127 15.11 53.80 -15.92
C SER A 127 13.93 54.73 -16.16
N VAL A 128 13.14 54.99 -15.12
CA VAL A 128 11.89 55.75 -15.20
C VAL A 128 11.81 56.74 -14.05
N ALA A 129 11.45 57.98 -14.35
CA ALA A 129 11.16 59.00 -13.36
C ALA A 129 9.66 59.33 -13.36
N LEU A 130 9.09 59.50 -12.17
CA LEU A 130 7.70 59.85 -11.97
C LEU A 130 7.60 61.08 -11.07
N THR A 131 7.09 62.17 -11.63
CA THR A 131 6.79 63.42 -10.92
C THR A 131 5.29 63.60 -10.75
N ARG A 132 4.85 64.72 -10.17
CA ARG A 132 3.43 65.05 -10.07
C ARG A 132 2.71 65.06 -11.42
N GLU A 133 3.35 65.57 -12.47
CA GLU A 133 2.80 65.63 -13.82
C GLU A 133 2.65 64.24 -14.46
N ASP A 134 3.45 63.26 -14.02
CA ASP A 134 3.44 61.90 -14.57
C ASP A 134 2.45 60.96 -13.87
N SER A 135 1.95 61.37 -12.70
CA SER A 135 1.20 60.49 -11.80
C SER A 135 -0.31 60.66 -11.94
N ILE A 136 -1.02 59.54 -12.03
CA ILE A 136 -2.50 59.48 -11.96
C ILE A 136 -3.02 58.95 -10.63
N CYS A 137 -2.19 58.25 -9.87
CA CYS A 137 -2.61 57.57 -8.65
C CYS A 137 -2.73 58.57 -7.50
N SER A 138 -3.96 58.97 -7.16
CA SER A 138 -4.23 59.91 -6.06
C SER A 138 -3.62 59.46 -4.72
N LEU A 139 -3.65 58.15 -4.44
CA LEU A 139 -3.05 57.57 -3.24
C LEU A 139 -1.52 57.74 -3.23
N GLY A 140 -0.88 57.45 -4.36
CA GLY A 140 0.57 57.58 -4.53
C GLY A 140 1.05 59.03 -4.52
N ILE A 141 0.26 59.95 -5.08
CA ILE A 141 0.52 61.39 -5.07
C ILE A 141 0.56 61.92 -3.63
N VAL A 142 -0.44 61.53 -2.81
CA VAL A 142 -0.52 61.92 -1.40
C VAL A 142 0.60 61.27 -0.57
N ALA A 143 0.83 59.96 -0.72
CA ALA A 143 1.87 59.24 0.01
C ALA A 143 3.27 59.84 -0.21
N LEU A 144 3.62 60.17 -1.46
CA LEU A 144 4.92 60.74 -1.82
C LEU A 144 4.99 62.26 -1.59
N GLY A 145 3.90 62.93 -1.21
CA GLY A 145 3.85 64.37 -0.96
C GLY A 145 3.97 65.24 -2.22
N LEU A 146 3.57 64.69 -3.39
CA LEU A 146 3.67 65.35 -4.69
C LEU A 146 2.58 66.42 -4.91
N ASP A 147 1.47 66.32 -4.17
CA ASP A 147 0.42 67.32 -4.13
C ASP A 147 -0.12 67.47 -2.69
N ARG A 148 -0.92 68.51 -2.46
CA ARG A 148 -1.52 68.75 -1.14
C ARG A 148 -2.55 67.67 -0.82
N GLU A 149 -2.49 67.15 0.41
CA GLU A 149 -3.55 66.30 0.94
C GLU A 149 -4.86 67.12 1.07
N LEU A 150 -5.94 66.61 0.48
CA LEU A 150 -7.25 67.23 0.53
C LEU A 150 -8.11 66.61 1.65
N LYS A 151 -9.04 67.39 2.19
CA LYS A 151 -10.00 66.90 3.20
C LYS A 151 -10.80 65.68 2.70
N PHE A 152 -11.09 65.61 1.40
CA PHE A 152 -11.73 64.45 0.80
C PHE A 152 -10.94 63.15 1.02
N TYR A 153 -9.61 63.20 0.99
CA TYR A 153 -8.74 62.08 1.31
C TYR A 153 -8.74 61.80 2.82
N SER A 154 -8.47 62.81 3.65
CA SER A 154 -8.32 62.64 5.10
C SER A 154 -9.60 62.22 5.82
N ASP A 155 -10.76 62.58 5.26
CA ASP A 155 -12.09 62.14 5.74
C ASP A 155 -12.38 60.66 5.40
N GLY A 156 -11.48 59.95 4.71
CA GLY A 156 -11.59 58.52 4.43
C GLY A 156 -12.41 58.14 3.20
N ASN A 157 -12.77 59.11 2.35
CA ASN A 157 -13.67 58.85 1.21
C ASN A 157 -13.08 57.92 0.14
N LEU A 158 -11.75 57.75 0.07
CA LEU A 158 -11.11 56.81 -0.86
C LEU A 158 -11.06 55.37 -0.34
N CYS A 159 -11.46 55.13 0.91
CA CYS A 159 -11.61 53.80 1.49
C CYS A 159 -13.08 53.37 1.55
N ALA A 160 -13.97 54.32 1.86
CA ALA A 160 -15.39 54.07 2.09
C ALA A 160 -16.06 53.38 0.89
N GLY A 161 -16.79 52.29 1.15
CA GLY A 161 -17.49 51.51 0.14
C GLY A 161 -16.60 50.61 -0.73
N MET A 162 -15.27 50.64 -0.54
CA MET A 162 -14.33 49.80 -1.30
C MET A 162 -13.46 48.93 -0.40
N TYR A 163 -12.83 49.52 0.62
CA TYR A 163 -11.96 48.84 1.59
C TYR A 163 -12.52 48.90 3.02
N THR A 164 -13.36 49.90 3.31
CA THR A 164 -14.01 50.08 4.61
C THR A 164 -15.50 50.35 4.40
N GLU A 165 -16.33 49.92 5.34
CA GLU A 165 -17.78 50.17 5.29
C GLU A 165 -18.09 51.67 5.36
N THR A 166 -17.38 52.41 6.22
CA THR A 166 -17.65 53.83 6.49
C THR A 166 -16.44 54.72 6.18
N ALA A 167 -16.71 56.00 5.97
CA ALA A 167 -15.69 57.04 5.84
C ALA A 167 -14.86 57.20 7.12
N GLU A 168 -15.46 57.04 8.30
CA GLU A 168 -14.73 57.10 9.58
C GLU A 168 -13.68 55.97 9.71
N ALA A 169 -14.07 54.74 9.36
CA ALA A 169 -13.11 53.64 9.27
C ALA A 169 -12.04 53.91 8.19
N GLY A 170 -12.46 54.49 7.08
CA GLY A 170 -11.56 54.93 6.01
C GLY A 170 -10.54 55.98 6.46
N ALA A 171 -10.95 56.95 7.27
CA ALA A 171 -10.09 58.01 7.79
C ALA A 171 -8.99 57.43 8.69
N ARG A 172 -9.30 56.40 9.48
CA ARG A 172 -8.28 55.66 10.23
C ARG A 172 -7.26 54.98 9.32
N SER A 173 -7.72 54.34 8.23
CA SER A 173 -6.82 53.75 7.24
C SER A 173 -5.92 54.82 6.59
N GLU A 174 -6.49 55.95 6.15
CA GLU A 174 -5.71 57.02 5.50
C GLU A 174 -4.78 57.78 6.46
N ALA A 175 -5.09 57.81 7.75
CA ALA A 175 -4.20 58.33 8.80
C ALA A 175 -3.04 57.38 9.12
N ALA A 176 -3.22 56.07 8.95
CA ALA A 176 -2.18 55.07 9.19
C ALA A 176 -1.14 54.98 8.05
N VAL A 177 -1.43 55.54 6.87
CA VAL A 177 -0.49 55.60 5.75
C VAL A 177 0.67 56.54 6.07
N ASP A 178 1.89 56.04 6.00
CA ASP A 178 3.09 56.86 6.09
C ASP A 178 3.20 57.83 4.90
N LYS A 179 3.30 59.13 5.14
CA LYS A 179 3.40 60.13 4.07
C LYS A 179 4.66 60.98 4.21
N PHE A 180 5.18 61.46 3.09
CA PHE A 180 6.11 62.59 3.08
C PHE A 180 5.36 63.91 3.20
N ALA A 181 6.03 64.92 3.77
CA ALA A 181 5.50 66.28 3.78
C ALA A 181 5.37 66.81 2.35
N TYR A 182 4.33 67.60 2.10
CA TYR A 182 4.08 68.22 0.79
C TYR A 182 5.32 69.00 0.29
N ARG A 183 5.71 68.77 -0.97
CA ARG A 183 6.90 69.32 -1.63
C ARG A 183 8.24 69.02 -0.94
N ARG A 184 8.29 67.98 -0.11
CA ARG A 184 9.59 67.44 0.33
C ARG A 184 10.38 66.87 -0.86
N TYR A 185 9.69 66.32 -1.85
CA TYR A 185 10.22 65.76 -3.08
C TYR A 185 9.34 66.17 -4.27
N ASP A 186 9.92 66.35 -5.46
CA ASP A 186 9.19 66.65 -6.70
C ASP A 186 8.80 65.37 -7.48
N GLY A 187 9.38 64.23 -7.09
CA GLY A 187 9.15 62.93 -7.72
C GLY A 187 10.14 61.88 -7.23
N PHE A 188 10.19 60.75 -7.93
CA PHE A 188 11.23 59.73 -7.76
C PHE A 188 11.76 59.25 -9.10
N VAL A 189 12.97 58.70 -9.10
CA VAL A 189 13.55 57.95 -10.21
C VAL A 189 13.81 56.52 -9.75
N ALA A 190 13.49 55.56 -10.62
CA ALA A 190 13.73 54.15 -10.42
C ALA A 190 14.49 53.55 -11.60
N ALA A 191 15.38 52.61 -11.32
CA ALA A 191 16.17 51.90 -12.34
C ALA A 191 16.45 50.47 -11.88
N PRO A 192 16.74 49.52 -12.80
CA PRO A 192 17.30 48.24 -12.41
C PRO A 192 18.59 48.48 -11.63
N LEU A 193 18.78 47.79 -10.51
CA LEU A 193 19.88 48.05 -9.58
C LEU A 193 21.25 48.02 -10.28
N GLU A 194 21.46 47.07 -11.20
CA GLU A 194 22.67 46.97 -12.02
C GLU A 194 22.94 48.16 -12.95
N ARG A 195 21.90 48.94 -13.29
CA ARG A 195 21.95 50.07 -14.25
C ARG A 195 21.74 51.41 -13.57
N ALA A 196 21.56 51.44 -12.24
CA ALA A 196 21.38 52.67 -11.49
C ALA A 196 22.67 53.50 -11.56
N ASN A 197 22.57 54.69 -12.17
CA ASN A 197 23.66 55.67 -12.25
C ASN A 197 23.52 56.77 -11.17
N PHE A 198 22.78 56.48 -10.12
CA PHE A 198 22.55 57.33 -8.97
C PHE A 198 22.66 56.50 -7.69
N GLU A 199 22.97 57.15 -6.56
CA GLU A 199 22.88 56.50 -5.26
C GLU A 199 21.41 56.34 -4.85
N PRO A 200 20.90 55.10 -4.65
CA PRO A 200 19.52 54.86 -4.26
C PRO A 200 19.25 55.31 -2.82
N ASP A 201 18.02 55.70 -2.52
CA ASP A 201 17.55 55.78 -1.13
C ASP A 201 17.19 54.39 -0.59
N LEU A 202 16.73 53.50 -1.47
CA LEU A 202 16.33 52.12 -1.17
C LEU A 202 16.40 51.23 -2.41
N VAL A 203 16.31 49.92 -2.17
CA VAL A 203 16.11 48.90 -3.20
C VAL A 203 14.89 48.06 -2.87
N VAL A 204 14.01 47.86 -3.84
CA VAL A 204 12.86 46.95 -3.71
C VAL A 204 13.07 45.72 -4.59
N ILE A 205 12.74 44.55 -4.03
CA ILE A 205 12.89 43.24 -4.68
C ILE A 205 11.54 42.55 -4.63
N TYR A 206 10.97 42.22 -5.78
CA TYR A 206 9.80 41.35 -5.86
C TYR A 206 10.25 39.90 -5.97
N ALA A 207 9.68 39.05 -5.12
CA ALA A 207 10.12 37.67 -4.96
C ALA A 207 9.01 36.78 -4.37
N THR A 208 9.17 35.47 -4.48
CA THR A 208 8.28 34.49 -3.82
C THR A 208 8.40 34.58 -2.29
N PRO A 209 7.41 34.09 -1.52
CA PRO A 209 7.51 34.02 -0.06
C PRO A 209 8.78 33.34 0.46
N ALA A 210 9.25 32.28 -0.20
CA ALA A 210 10.49 31.59 0.18
C ALA A 210 11.75 32.47 -0.04
N GLN A 211 11.76 33.30 -1.09
CA GLN A 211 12.83 34.25 -1.35
C GLN A 211 12.78 35.44 -0.39
N VAL A 212 11.58 35.95 -0.06
CA VAL A 212 11.41 36.98 0.98
C VAL A 212 11.86 36.46 2.34
N MET A 213 11.56 35.20 2.69
CA MET A 213 12.09 34.56 3.89
C MET A 213 13.62 34.59 3.92
N ARG A 214 14.30 34.34 2.79
CA ARG A 214 15.76 34.46 2.71
C ARG A 214 16.24 35.89 2.94
N LEU A 215 15.57 36.88 2.38
CA LEU A 215 15.88 38.30 2.60
C LEU A 215 15.69 38.71 4.07
N VAL A 216 14.64 38.22 4.73
CA VAL A 216 14.43 38.41 6.18
C VAL A 216 15.56 37.78 6.99
N GLN A 217 15.96 36.55 6.67
CA GLN A 217 17.08 35.88 7.33
C GLN A 217 18.41 36.65 7.12
N GLY A 218 18.61 37.23 5.92
CA GLY A 218 19.73 38.12 5.65
C GLY A 218 19.70 39.38 6.53
N ALA A 219 18.56 40.07 6.58
CA ALA A 219 18.37 41.28 7.37
C ALA A 219 18.50 41.08 8.89
N LEU A 220 18.23 39.86 9.38
CA LEU A 220 18.31 39.49 10.79
C LEU A 220 19.62 38.80 11.18
N TRP A 221 20.49 38.44 10.23
CA TRP A 221 21.71 37.67 10.50
C TRP A 221 22.56 38.22 11.66
N LYS A 222 22.81 39.53 11.64
CA LYS A 222 23.60 40.19 12.70
C LYS A 222 22.81 40.54 13.95
N ARG A 223 21.51 40.80 13.78
CA ARG A 223 20.67 41.39 14.84
C ARG A 223 19.88 40.35 15.64
N GLY A 224 19.65 39.17 15.07
CA GLY A 224 18.69 38.20 15.59
C GLY A 224 17.28 38.79 15.69
N GLY A 225 16.40 38.13 16.45
CA GLY A 225 15.06 38.65 16.76
C GLY A 225 14.06 38.53 15.60
N LYS A 226 13.24 39.56 15.41
CA LYS A 226 12.15 39.61 14.42
C LYS A 226 12.21 40.90 13.61
N LEU A 227 11.82 40.82 12.34
CA LEU A 227 11.58 41.99 11.48
C LEU A 227 10.11 42.40 11.61
N THR A 228 9.86 43.68 11.86
CA THR A 228 8.50 44.22 12.03
C THR A 228 8.09 45.01 10.78
N SER A 229 6.98 44.60 10.18
CA SER A 229 6.29 45.33 9.11
C SER A 229 4.79 45.32 9.37
N SER A 230 4.08 46.32 8.87
CA SER A 230 2.63 46.45 8.94
C SER A 230 2.04 46.41 7.54
N PHE A 231 0.84 45.84 7.38
CA PHE A 231 0.21 45.65 6.08
C PHE A 231 -1.16 46.32 6.05
N GLY A 232 -1.37 47.26 5.14
CA GLY A 232 -2.66 47.89 4.92
C GLY A 232 -3.52 47.22 3.84
N GLY A 233 -2.93 46.34 3.02
CA GLY A 233 -3.59 45.79 1.82
C GLY A 233 -3.93 46.85 0.75
N ARG A 234 -3.41 48.07 0.92
CA ARG A 234 -3.59 49.25 0.04
C ARG A 234 -2.34 50.12 0.13
N ILE A 235 -2.00 50.81 -0.95
CA ILE A 235 -0.94 51.84 -0.97
C ILE A 235 0.42 51.28 -0.51
N ASP A 236 0.71 50.05 -0.89
CA ASP A 236 1.99 49.38 -0.63
C ASP A 236 3.19 50.15 -1.20
N CYS A 237 3.03 50.94 -2.28
CA CYS A 237 4.08 51.85 -2.76
C CYS A 237 4.55 52.83 -1.68
N SER A 238 3.69 53.14 -0.70
CA SER A 238 4.04 53.89 0.49
C SER A 238 4.90 53.08 1.46
N GLU A 239 4.57 51.81 1.68
CA GLU A 239 5.35 50.89 2.51
C GLU A 239 6.75 50.65 1.88
N ILE A 240 6.79 50.46 0.56
CA ILE A 240 8.01 50.28 -0.24
C ILE A 240 8.92 51.50 -0.09
N ILE A 241 8.38 52.71 -0.27
CA ILE A 241 9.20 53.93 -0.36
C ILE A 241 9.22 54.70 0.96
N VAL A 242 8.06 55.20 1.38
CA VAL A 242 7.94 56.17 2.48
C VAL A 242 8.27 55.51 3.82
N THR A 243 7.64 54.38 4.16
CA THR A 243 7.88 53.68 5.43
C THR A 243 9.33 53.22 5.53
N THR A 244 9.87 52.63 4.45
CA THR A 244 11.28 52.19 4.39
C THR A 244 12.24 53.36 4.64
N MET A 245 12.02 54.50 3.98
CA MET A 245 12.88 55.68 4.18
C MET A 245 12.69 56.35 5.55
N LYS A 246 11.47 56.40 6.10
CA LYS A 246 11.21 57.01 7.42
C LYS A 246 11.78 56.17 8.55
N THR A 247 11.64 54.86 8.48
CA THR A 247 12.09 53.94 9.54
C THR A 247 13.57 53.62 9.43
N GLN A 248 14.16 53.71 8.22
CA GLN A 248 15.50 53.18 7.91
C GLN A 248 15.64 51.69 8.26
N GLU A 249 14.52 50.95 8.25
CA GLU A 249 14.45 49.52 8.48
C GLU A 249 13.89 48.79 7.26
N CYS A 250 14.33 47.54 7.03
CA CYS A 250 13.85 46.72 5.93
C CYS A 250 12.35 46.40 6.12
N GLN A 251 11.60 46.37 5.02
CA GLN A 251 10.16 46.09 5.04
C GLN A 251 9.83 44.84 4.23
N VAL A 252 9.07 43.93 4.84
CA VAL A 252 8.32 42.91 4.09
C VAL A 252 7.06 43.58 3.61
N ILE A 253 6.77 43.46 2.31
CA ILE A 253 5.67 44.14 1.65
C ILE A 253 4.68 43.08 1.15
N LEU A 254 3.41 43.30 1.43
CA LEU A 254 2.31 42.54 0.86
C LEU A 254 1.70 43.34 -0.29
N PRO A 255 1.96 42.96 -1.56
CA PRO A 255 1.47 43.72 -2.70
C PRO A 255 -0.06 43.85 -2.69
N CYS A 256 -0.53 45.09 -2.77
CA CYS A 256 -1.93 45.47 -2.66
C CYS A 256 -2.70 45.24 -3.97
N SER A 257 -4.02 45.41 -3.95
CA SER A 257 -4.84 45.26 -5.17
C SER A 257 -4.38 46.18 -6.30
N GLY A 258 -3.95 47.40 -5.98
CA GLY A 258 -3.44 48.35 -6.98
C GLY A 258 -2.14 47.89 -7.63
N ASP A 259 -1.21 47.33 -6.85
CA ASP A 259 0.04 46.77 -7.38
C ASP A 259 -0.22 45.51 -8.22
N ARG A 260 -1.17 44.66 -7.82
CA ARG A 260 -1.57 43.50 -8.60
C ARG A 260 -2.26 43.87 -9.92
N ILE A 261 -3.15 44.86 -9.91
CA ILE A 261 -3.92 45.26 -11.09
C ILE A 261 -3.11 46.18 -12.02
N PHE A 262 -2.46 47.22 -11.49
CA PHE A 262 -1.78 48.22 -12.31
C PHE A 262 -0.28 47.96 -12.43
N GLY A 263 0.35 47.41 -11.39
CA GLY A 263 1.74 46.92 -11.42
C GLY A 263 1.87 45.55 -12.08
N GLN A 264 0.79 44.76 -12.17
CA GLN A 264 0.81 43.38 -12.68
C GLN A 264 1.63 42.42 -11.80
N THR A 265 1.75 42.73 -10.51
CA THR A 265 2.36 41.82 -9.52
C THR A 265 1.53 40.54 -9.37
N GLN A 266 2.18 39.38 -9.44
CA GLN A 266 1.56 38.06 -9.50
C GLN A 266 1.11 37.55 -8.12
N ASP A 267 0.15 36.63 -8.08
CA ASP A 267 -0.44 36.05 -6.85
C ASP A 267 0.59 35.41 -5.91
N HIS A 268 1.65 34.84 -6.47
CA HIS A 268 2.73 34.20 -5.72
C HIS A 268 3.89 35.17 -5.37
N GLU A 269 3.78 36.46 -5.71
CA GLU A 269 4.80 37.46 -5.43
C GLU A 269 4.49 38.25 -4.15
N MET A 270 5.56 38.48 -3.39
CA MET A 270 5.70 39.46 -2.32
C MET A 270 6.77 40.47 -2.73
N ALA A 271 6.94 41.54 -1.95
CA ALA A 271 8.08 42.44 -2.11
C ALA A 271 8.87 42.60 -0.81
N PHE A 272 10.13 42.99 -0.94
CA PHE A 272 11.00 43.32 0.18
C PHE A 272 11.77 44.59 -0.15
N SER A 273 11.67 45.58 0.73
CA SER A 273 12.32 46.87 0.56
C SER A 273 13.49 47.01 1.55
N ILE A 274 14.65 47.42 1.05
CA ILE A 274 15.90 47.55 1.79
C ILE A 274 16.33 49.01 1.72
N PRO A 275 16.40 49.75 2.85
CA PRO A 275 16.99 51.08 2.84
C PRO A 275 18.47 50.97 2.46
N TRP A 276 18.95 51.84 1.58
CA TRP A 276 20.27 51.67 0.96
C TRP A 276 21.41 51.55 1.97
N GLY A 277 21.33 52.31 3.08
CA GLY A 277 22.29 52.23 4.20
C GLY A 277 22.37 50.88 4.91
N ARG A 278 21.42 49.95 4.68
CA ARG A 278 21.43 48.59 5.22
C ARG A 278 21.76 47.51 4.19
N MET A 279 21.99 47.86 2.92
CA MET A 279 22.21 46.87 1.85
C MET A 279 23.38 45.92 2.17
N GLU A 280 24.55 46.44 2.56
CA GLU A 280 25.71 45.58 2.88
C GLU A 280 25.41 44.62 4.05
N GLU A 281 24.67 45.09 5.06
CA GLU A 281 24.29 44.28 6.22
C GLU A 281 23.43 43.08 5.79
N VAL A 282 22.47 43.31 4.88
CA VAL A 282 21.61 42.24 4.33
C VAL A 282 22.43 41.28 3.48
N LEU A 283 23.30 41.76 2.61
CA LEU A 283 24.14 40.93 1.75
C LEU A 283 25.10 40.06 2.58
N GLU A 284 25.78 40.63 3.58
CA GLU A 284 26.58 39.87 4.53
C GLU A 284 25.76 38.78 5.23
N GLY A 285 24.50 39.07 5.58
CA GLY A 285 23.61 38.09 6.16
C GLY A 285 23.18 36.98 5.21
N LEU A 286 22.95 37.30 3.94
CA LEU A 286 22.69 36.29 2.92
C LEU A 286 23.90 35.37 2.72
N ARG A 287 25.11 35.94 2.65
CA ARG A 287 26.38 35.19 2.60
C ARG A 287 26.53 34.27 3.82
N GLY A 288 26.37 34.82 5.02
CA GLY A 288 26.53 34.09 6.29
C GLY A 288 25.55 32.92 6.43
N THR A 289 24.26 33.19 6.21
CA THR A 289 23.22 32.15 6.30
C THR A 289 23.37 31.08 5.20
N HIS A 290 23.84 31.45 4.01
CA HIS A 290 24.13 30.49 2.93
C HIS A 290 25.26 29.53 3.30
N THR A 291 26.35 30.04 3.89
CA THR A 291 27.45 29.22 4.43
C THR A 291 26.95 28.29 5.54
N GLY A 292 26.00 28.76 6.37
CA GLY A 292 25.32 27.95 7.39
C GLY A 292 24.34 26.90 6.86
N GLY A 293 24.23 26.71 5.55
CA GLY A 293 23.36 25.69 4.94
C GLY A 293 21.95 26.17 4.59
N ILE A 294 21.58 27.40 4.93
CA ILE A 294 20.28 27.98 4.60
C ILE A 294 20.33 28.58 3.18
N ARG A 295 19.81 27.84 2.20
CA ARG A 295 19.97 28.15 0.77
C ARG A 295 18.63 28.37 0.07
N TYR A 296 18.70 28.97 -1.12
CA TYR A 296 17.61 29.00 -2.08
C TYR A 296 18.08 28.44 -3.44
N PRO A 297 17.27 27.62 -4.14
CA PRO A 297 15.98 27.05 -3.72
C PRO A 297 16.05 26.26 -2.40
N ILE A 298 14.91 26.11 -1.72
CA ILE A 298 14.85 25.39 -0.44
C ILE A 298 15.13 23.91 -0.68
N THR A 299 16.18 23.40 -0.03
CA THR A 299 16.55 21.97 -0.10
C THR A 299 15.40 21.11 0.42
N GLN A 300 14.95 20.18 -0.40
CA GLN A 300 13.94 19.19 -0.01
C GLN A 300 14.62 17.97 0.63
N PHE A 301 14.08 17.47 1.74
CA PHE A 301 14.58 16.26 2.37
C PHE A 301 14.04 15.03 1.63
N MET A 302 14.95 14.23 1.04
CA MET A 302 14.60 13.07 0.20
C MET A 302 15.16 11.74 0.75
N GLN A 303 15.71 11.73 1.97
CA GLN A 303 16.29 10.52 2.58
C GLN A 303 15.22 9.73 3.35
N TYR A 304 14.19 9.27 2.65
CA TYR A 304 13.16 8.39 3.20
C TYR A 304 13.01 7.15 2.31
N GLU A 305 12.57 6.03 2.89
CA GLU A 305 12.28 4.81 2.15
C GLU A 305 10.84 4.85 1.61
N GLY A 306 10.67 4.59 0.31
CA GLY A 306 9.35 4.49 -0.32
C GLY A 306 8.72 3.13 -0.05
N LYS A 307 7.49 3.10 0.47
CA LYS A 307 6.71 1.86 0.63
C LYS A 307 5.93 1.56 -0.66
N PHE A 308 6.33 0.49 -1.36
CA PHE A 308 5.67 0.05 -2.59
C PHE A 308 4.56 -0.98 -2.32
N PRO A 309 3.57 -1.12 -3.22
CA PRO A 309 2.56 -2.18 -3.13
C PRO A 309 3.18 -3.58 -3.10
N PRO A 310 2.64 -4.55 -2.34
CA PRO A 310 3.17 -5.92 -2.26
C PRO A 310 3.33 -6.63 -3.61
N GLN A 311 2.47 -6.32 -4.59
CA GLN A 311 2.54 -6.89 -5.93
C GLN A 311 3.83 -6.52 -6.65
N TYR A 312 4.38 -5.33 -6.41
CA TYR A 312 5.64 -4.91 -7.03
C TYR A 312 6.81 -5.60 -6.35
N LEU A 313 6.73 -5.77 -5.03
CA LEU A 313 7.73 -6.46 -4.23
C LEU A 313 7.79 -7.98 -4.49
N ALA A 314 6.74 -8.57 -5.05
CA ALA A 314 6.73 -9.99 -5.41
C ALA A 314 7.86 -10.35 -6.41
N VAL A 315 8.20 -9.44 -7.32
CA VAL A 315 9.32 -9.63 -8.27
C VAL A 315 10.66 -9.63 -7.55
N ASN A 316 10.83 -8.78 -6.52
CA ASN A 316 12.05 -8.77 -5.72
C ASN A 316 12.26 -10.12 -5.03
N LYS A 317 11.20 -10.69 -4.44
CA LYS A 317 11.28 -12.02 -3.83
C LYS A 317 11.69 -13.09 -4.86
N LEU A 318 11.15 -13.05 -6.08
CA LEU A 318 11.56 -13.97 -7.15
C LEU A 318 13.04 -13.81 -7.51
N TRP A 319 13.55 -12.57 -7.59
CA TRP A 319 14.98 -12.33 -7.82
C TRP A 319 15.86 -12.80 -6.67
N ASP A 320 15.45 -12.55 -5.43
CA ASP A 320 16.17 -13.03 -4.24
C ASP A 320 16.24 -14.56 -4.22
N VAL A 321 15.15 -15.24 -4.58
CA VAL A 321 15.14 -16.71 -4.71
C VAL A 321 16.08 -17.17 -5.83
N ARG A 322 16.06 -16.52 -6.98
CA ARG A 322 16.94 -16.84 -8.11
C ARG A 322 18.43 -16.65 -7.75
N GLU A 323 18.74 -15.65 -6.92
CA GLU A 323 20.11 -15.38 -6.44
C GLU A 323 20.48 -16.19 -5.18
N GLY A 324 19.59 -17.05 -4.69
CA GLY A 324 19.81 -17.87 -3.49
C GLY A 324 19.79 -17.09 -2.17
N LYS A 325 19.28 -15.86 -2.17
CA LYS A 325 19.12 -14.99 -0.98
C LYS A 325 17.86 -15.31 -0.18
N ASP A 326 16.84 -15.87 -0.82
CA ASP A 326 15.60 -16.31 -0.20
C ASP A 326 15.13 -17.66 -0.79
N ARG A 327 14.08 -18.25 -0.24
CA ARG A 327 13.43 -19.45 -0.79
C ARG A 327 11.93 -19.40 -0.54
N PHE A 328 11.15 -19.92 -1.48
CA PHE A 328 9.75 -20.21 -1.21
C PHE A 328 9.62 -21.47 -0.34
N THR A 329 8.65 -21.42 0.57
CA THR A 329 8.21 -22.57 1.37
C THR A 329 7.18 -23.39 0.60
N GLY A 330 6.98 -24.67 0.96
CA GLY A 330 5.96 -25.50 0.33
C GLY A 330 4.55 -24.92 0.50
N LYS A 331 4.30 -24.31 1.66
CA LYS A 331 3.06 -23.57 1.92
C LYS A 331 2.87 -22.39 0.95
N GLU A 332 3.93 -21.66 0.62
CA GLU A 332 3.84 -20.55 -0.34
C GLU A 332 3.57 -21.04 -1.76
N HIS A 333 4.17 -22.15 -2.19
CA HIS A 333 3.85 -22.78 -3.48
C HIS A 333 2.36 -23.14 -3.56
N VAL A 334 1.82 -23.77 -2.52
CA VAL A 334 0.40 -24.15 -2.46
C VAL A 334 -0.50 -22.92 -2.47
N VAL A 335 -0.20 -21.93 -1.63
CA VAL A 335 -0.97 -20.67 -1.60
C VAL A 335 -0.95 -19.97 -2.96
N ALA A 336 0.15 -20.02 -3.70
CA ALA A 336 0.23 -19.44 -5.04
C ALA A 336 -0.72 -20.14 -6.02
N ALA A 337 -0.83 -21.47 -5.98
CA ALA A 337 -1.82 -22.20 -6.77
C ALA A 337 -3.25 -21.76 -6.45
N TYR A 338 -3.62 -21.66 -5.17
CA TYR A 338 -4.95 -21.18 -4.75
C TYR A 338 -5.21 -19.72 -5.14
N LYS A 339 -4.19 -18.85 -5.08
CA LYS A 339 -4.30 -17.44 -5.47
C LYS A 339 -4.22 -17.20 -6.97
N ARG A 340 -3.95 -18.25 -7.76
CA ARG A 340 -3.67 -18.16 -9.21
C ARG A 340 -2.50 -17.23 -9.51
N THR A 341 -1.50 -17.25 -8.63
CA THR A 341 -0.22 -16.54 -8.79
C THR A 341 0.90 -17.55 -8.99
N PHE A 342 2.13 -17.06 -9.13
CA PHE A 342 3.30 -17.90 -9.37
C PHE A 342 4.36 -17.72 -8.28
N THR A 343 5.11 -18.80 -8.09
CA THR A 343 6.35 -18.89 -7.33
C THR A 343 7.46 -19.32 -8.30
N ASP A 344 8.65 -19.67 -7.80
CA ASP A 344 9.73 -20.22 -8.62
C ASP A 344 9.35 -21.55 -9.31
N ARG A 345 8.45 -22.35 -8.71
CA ARG A 345 7.87 -23.56 -9.30
C ARG A 345 6.43 -23.85 -8.86
N ILE A 346 5.75 -24.78 -9.54
CA ILE A 346 4.47 -25.33 -9.09
C ILE A 346 4.64 -26.18 -7.81
N PRO A 347 3.62 -26.24 -6.94
CA PRO A 347 3.60 -27.16 -5.81
C PRO A 347 3.50 -28.63 -6.26
N VAL A 348 4.13 -29.53 -5.51
CA VAL A 348 4.11 -30.98 -5.73
C VAL A 348 4.00 -31.75 -4.42
N TYR A 349 3.21 -32.83 -4.43
CA TYR A 349 3.27 -33.88 -3.42
C TYR A 349 2.77 -35.22 -3.96
N PRO A 350 3.32 -36.38 -3.56
CA PRO A 350 2.73 -37.69 -3.80
C PRO A 350 1.74 -38.05 -2.69
N ILE A 351 0.66 -38.77 -3.02
CA ILE A 351 -0.25 -39.33 -2.01
C ILE A 351 0.40 -40.60 -1.46
N ILE A 352 1.08 -40.49 -0.31
CA ILE A 352 1.90 -41.58 0.23
C ILE A 352 1.19 -42.46 1.27
N ALA A 353 0.39 -41.89 2.18
CA ALA A 353 -0.36 -42.63 3.20
C ALA A 353 0.39 -43.84 3.79
N ALA A 354 -0.06 -45.09 3.56
CA ALA A 354 0.55 -46.29 4.14
C ALA A 354 2.00 -46.53 3.69
N TYR A 355 2.41 -46.04 2.51
CA TYR A 355 3.81 -46.07 2.05
C TYR A 355 4.76 -45.42 3.06
N ALA A 356 4.35 -44.33 3.71
CA ALA A 356 5.18 -43.67 4.72
C ALA A 356 5.52 -44.61 5.88
N GLY A 357 4.54 -45.40 6.33
CA GLY A 357 4.73 -46.41 7.37
C GLY A 357 5.68 -47.53 6.94
N ILE A 358 5.51 -48.07 5.72
CA ILE A 358 6.41 -49.10 5.19
C ILE A 358 7.86 -48.61 5.12
N GLN A 359 8.08 -47.36 4.71
CA GLN A 359 9.42 -46.76 4.65
C GLN A 359 10.07 -46.56 6.03
N ASP A 360 9.28 -46.54 7.10
CA ASP A 360 9.76 -46.47 8.49
C ASP A 360 9.79 -47.86 9.18
N GLY A 361 9.64 -48.93 8.39
CA GLY A 361 9.71 -50.32 8.88
C GLY A 361 8.46 -50.79 9.63
N LEU A 362 7.34 -50.09 9.47
CA LEU A 362 6.06 -50.45 10.09
C LEU A 362 5.24 -51.37 9.19
N THR A 363 4.41 -52.21 9.78
CA THR A 363 3.30 -52.83 9.05
C THR A 363 2.18 -51.83 8.79
N ILE A 364 1.34 -52.07 7.78
CA ILE A 364 0.18 -51.19 7.51
C ILE A 364 -0.75 -51.12 8.72
N ARG A 365 -0.93 -52.24 9.43
CA ARG A 365 -1.71 -52.31 10.67
C ARG A 365 -1.16 -51.37 11.75
N GLU A 366 0.15 -51.36 11.98
CA GLU A 366 0.76 -50.48 12.97
C GLU A 366 0.59 -49.01 12.59
N TYR A 367 0.88 -48.66 11.34
CA TYR A 367 0.69 -47.30 10.82
C TYR A 367 -0.77 -46.82 11.00
N CYS A 368 -1.75 -47.67 10.74
CA CYS A 368 -3.17 -47.30 10.83
C CYS A 368 -3.73 -47.25 12.27
N ARG A 369 -3.03 -47.79 13.26
CA ARG A 369 -3.55 -47.96 14.63
C ARG A 369 -2.75 -47.23 15.72
N ASP A 370 -1.49 -46.90 15.45
CA ASP A 370 -0.62 -46.21 16.40
C ASP A 370 -0.34 -44.78 15.91
N PRO A 371 -0.97 -43.75 16.52
CA PRO A 371 -0.86 -42.38 16.05
C PRO A 371 0.57 -41.84 16.14
N GLN A 372 1.33 -42.22 17.17
CA GLN A 372 2.71 -41.74 17.35
C GLN A 372 3.64 -42.31 16.27
N LYS A 373 3.47 -43.60 15.94
CA LYS A 373 4.19 -44.22 14.81
C LYS A 373 3.80 -43.57 13.48
N ALA A 374 2.52 -43.29 13.26
CA ALA A 374 2.05 -42.64 12.03
C ALA A 374 2.60 -41.22 11.86
N ILE A 375 2.58 -40.40 12.92
CA ILE A 375 3.16 -39.05 12.93
C ILE A 375 4.65 -39.14 12.57
N LYS A 376 5.41 -40.00 13.27
CA LYS A 376 6.85 -40.17 13.02
C LYS A 376 7.13 -40.58 11.57
N ALA A 377 6.41 -41.56 11.04
CA ALA A 377 6.58 -42.02 9.67
C ALA A 377 6.33 -40.90 8.64
N GLN A 378 5.29 -40.08 8.84
CA GLN A 378 5.00 -38.93 7.99
C GLN A 378 6.07 -37.83 8.08
N LEU A 379 6.59 -37.54 9.27
CA LEU A 379 7.70 -36.59 9.45
C LEU A 379 8.98 -37.08 8.77
N ASN A 380 9.32 -38.35 8.92
CA ASN A 380 10.48 -38.96 8.26
C ASN A 380 10.33 -38.97 6.73
N ALA A 381 9.12 -39.20 6.22
CA ALA A 381 8.84 -39.09 4.78
C ALA A 381 9.01 -37.64 4.29
N TYR A 382 8.53 -36.65 5.06
CA TYR A 382 8.71 -35.23 4.74
C TYR A 382 10.19 -34.81 4.73
N GLU A 383 11.00 -35.29 5.67
CA GLU A 383 12.45 -35.00 5.70
C GLU A 383 13.15 -35.46 4.41
N LYS A 384 12.74 -36.60 3.86
CA LYS A 384 13.29 -37.15 2.61
C LYS A 384 12.75 -36.45 1.37
N LEU A 385 11.43 -36.30 1.26
CA LEU A 385 10.77 -35.86 0.03
C LEU A 385 10.63 -34.35 -0.08
N GLN A 386 10.53 -33.64 1.05
CA GLN A 386 10.25 -32.19 1.13
C GLN A 386 9.08 -31.79 0.21
N GLN A 387 7.99 -32.55 0.31
CA GLN A 387 6.75 -32.33 -0.41
C GLN A 387 6.00 -31.08 0.07
N ASP A 388 5.33 -30.39 -0.85
CA ASP A 388 4.65 -29.12 -0.57
C ASP A 388 3.29 -29.30 0.14
N VAL A 389 2.82 -30.55 0.24
CA VAL A 389 1.66 -30.96 1.04
C VAL A 389 1.97 -32.25 1.78
N VAL A 390 1.76 -32.28 3.10
CA VAL A 390 1.74 -33.50 3.92
C VAL A 390 0.30 -33.87 4.21
N LEU A 391 -0.06 -35.15 4.05
CA LEU A 391 -1.42 -35.63 4.31
C LEU A 391 -1.47 -36.53 5.55
N ALA A 392 -2.30 -36.15 6.52
CA ALA A 392 -2.81 -37.06 7.53
C ALA A 392 -3.79 -38.03 6.86
N TYR A 393 -3.29 -39.19 6.45
CA TYR A 393 -4.08 -40.20 5.76
C TYR A 393 -3.64 -41.61 6.18
N THR A 394 -4.52 -42.32 6.88
CA THR A 394 -4.29 -43.71 7.32
C THR A 394 -5.01 -44.69 6.40
N ASP A 395 -6.32 -44.49 6.20
CA ASP A 395 -7.23 -45.34 5.43
C ASP A 395 -8.63 -44.70 5.37
N LEU A 396 -9.54 -45.35 4.64
CA LEU A 396 -10.93 -44.93 4.45
C LEU A 396 -11.95 -45.77 5.24
N ALA A 397 -11.52 -46.74 6.05
CA ALA A 397 -12.41 -47.60 6.82
C ALA A 397 -12.74 -47.01 8.21
N LYS A 398 -11.93 -46.08 8.73
CA LYS A 398 -12.04 -45.52 10.08
C LYS A 398 -13.40 -44.88 10.40
N GLU A 399 -14.04 -44.19 9.46
CA GLU A 399 -15.37 -43.60 9.66
C GLU A 399 -16.46 -44.67 9.69
N ALA A 400 -16.40 -45.68 8.81
CA ALA A 400 -17.36 -46.79 8.82
C ALA A 400 -17.19 -47.69 10.06
N GLU A 401 -15.95 -47.86 10.55
CA GLU A 401 -15.66 -48.53 11.83
C GLU A 401 -16.29 -47.79 13.01
N ALA A 402 -16.21 -46.45 13.02
CA ALA A 402 -16.86 -45.62 14.02
C ALA A 402 -18.39 -45.76 14.00
N MET A 403 -18.98 -46.13 12.87
CA MET A 403 -20.41 -46.45 12.72
C MET A 403 -20.78 -47.88 13.12
N GLY A 404 -19.80 -48.71 13.51
CA GLY A 404 -20.00 -50.10 13.94
C GLY A 404 -19.73 -51.16 12.86
N CYS A 405 -19.15 -50.79 11.71
CA CYS A 405 -18.72 -51.79 10.72
C CYS A 405 -17.50 -52.59 11.23
N GLY A 406 -17.44 -53.87 10.90
CA GLY A 406 -16.29 -54.71 11.22
C GLY A 406 -15.17 -54.50 10.22
N VAL A 407 -13.97 -54.14 10.68
CA VAL A 407 -12.80 -53.89 9.83
C VAL A 407 -11.89 -55.12 9.74
N LYS A 408 -11.50 -55.48 8.52
CA LYS A 408 -10.45 -56.46 8.22
C LYS A 408 -9.13 -55.72 8.07
N TYR A 409 -8.16 -56.14 8.86
CA TYR A 409 -6.81 -55.60 8.85
C TYR A 409 -5.84 -56.61 8.23
N SER A 410 -4.93 -56.11 7.41
CA SER A 410 -3.78 -56.84 6.87
C SER A 410 -2.51 -56.07 7.22
N ASP A 411 -1.38 -56.77 7.25
CA ASP A 411 -0.08 -56.15 7.44
C ASP A 411 0.47 -55.60 6.11
N THR A 412 -0.10 -56.03 4.98
CA THR A 412 0.35 -55.71 3.61
C THR A 412 -0.69 -54.99 2.75
N ILE A 413 -1.95 -54.95 3.17
CA ILE A 413 -3.05 -54.28 2.44
C ILE A 413 -3.76 -53.31 3.39
N VAL A 414 -4.17 -52.16 2.86
CA VAL A 414 -4.95 -51.17 3.63
C VAL A 414 -6.25 -51.77 4.20
N PRO A 415 -6.70 -51.30 5.38
CA PRO A 415 -7.91 -51.81 6.02
C PRO A 415 -9.14 -51.77 5.12
N SER A 416 -9.95 -52.83 5.14
CA SER A 416 -11.20 -52.94 4.38
C SER A 416 -12.37 -53.37 5.27
N ILE A 417 -13.61 -53.20 4.81
CA ILE A 417 -14.78 -53.61 5.58
C ILE A 417 -15.04 -55.11 5.42
N GLY A 418 -15.08 -55.81 6.55
CA GLY A 418 -15.44 -57.21 6.64
C GLY A 418 -16.92 -57.46 6.91
N THR A 419 -17.57 -56.56 7.67
CA THR A 419 -18.98 -56.68 8.03
C THR A 419 -19.67 -55.32 7.96
N HIS A 420 -20.79 -55.25 7.24
CA HIS A 420 -21.60 -54.04 7.04
C HIS A 420 -22.67 -53.92 8.13
N ILE A 421 -22.69 -52.81 8.88
CA ILE A 421 -23.61 -52.63 10.02
C ILE A 421 -25.09 -52.63 9.61
N LEU A 422 -25.39 -52.20 8.37
CA LEU A 422 -26.71 -52.20 7.76
C LEU A 422 -26.88 -53.29 6.68
N GLY A 423 -25.99 -54.28 6.60
CA GLY A 423 -25.98 -55.30 5.54
C GLY A 423 -27.33 -55.98 5.35
N ASP A 424 -27.73 -56.80 6.32
CA ASP A 424 -28.99 -57.57 6.26
C ASP A 424 -30.20 -56.82 6.85
N ASP A 425 -29.97 -55.76 7.65
CA ASP A 425 -31.01 -55.01 8.37
C ASP A 425 -30.85 -53.50 8.16
N LYS A 426 -31.41 -52.96 7.08
CA LYS A 426 -31.48 -51.50 6.86
C LYS A 426 -32.35 -50.78 7.89
N GLY A 427 -33.34 -51.46 8.48
CA GLY A 427 -34.22 -50.91 9.51
C GLY A 427 -33.49 -50.55 10.80
N ARG A 428 -32.23 -51.00 10.97
CA ARG A 428 -31.34 -50.56 12.04
C ARG A 428 -31.05 -49.07 12.00
N LEU A 429 -30.98 -48.44 10.82
CA LEU A 429 -30.66 -47.02 10.67
C LEU A 429 -31.59 -46.12 11.50
N ALA A 430 -32.89 -46.42 11.54
CA ALA A 430 -33.89 -45.65 12.28
C ALA A 430 -33.67 -45.63 13.81
N ARG A 431 -32.81 -46.52 14.33
CA ARG A 431 -32.50 -46.66 15.75
C ARG A 431 -31.05 -46.27 16.07
N MET A 432 -30.27 -45.88 15.07
CA MET A 432 -28.88 -45.46 15.26
C MET A 432 -28.82 -44.00 15.71
N GLU A 433 -27.97 -43.76 16.71
CA GLU A 433 -27.56 -42.41 17.09
C GLU A 433 -26.23 -42.08 16.42
N LEU A 434 -25.98 -40.78 16.17
CA LEU A 434 -24.70 -40.34 15.65
C LEU A 434 -23.61 -40.55 16.71
N PRO A 435 -22.57 -41.35 16.42
CA PRO A 435 -21.53 -41.61 17.41
C PRO A 435 -20.63 -40.38 17.58
N ASP A 436 -20.21 -40.09 18.82
CA ASP A 436 -19.26 -39.00 19.13
C ASP A 436 -17.85 -39.35 18.61
N PRO A 437 -17.32 -38.66 17.58
CA PRO A 437 -16.04 -39.02 16.97
C PRO A 437 -14.84 -38.93 17.93
N ARG A 438 -14.99 -38.26 19.09
CA ARG A 438 -13.94 -38.22 20.12
C ARG A 438 -13.82 -39.50 20.95
N LYS A 439 -14.74 -40.46 20.79
CA LYS A 439 -14.83 -41.64 21.66
C LYS A 439 -14.87 -42.97 20.93
N VAL A 440 -15.08 -42.96 19.61
CA VAL A 440 -15.36 -44.19 18.84
C VAL A 440 -14.24 -44.55 17.87
N GLY A 441 -14.02 -45.86 17.75
CA GLY A 441 -13.09 -46.43 16.77
C GLY A 441 -11.70 -45.80 16.83
N ARG A 442 -11.14 -45.50 15.65
CA ARG A 442 -9.80 -44.92 15.48
C ARG A 442 -9.80 -43.40 15.27
N LEU A 443 -10.97 -42.75 15.35
CA LEU A 443 -11.08 -41.31 15.11
C LEU A 443 -10.33 -40.45 16.14
N PRO A 444 -10.29 -40.78 17.45
CA PRO A 444 -9.48 -40.04 18.42
C PRO A 444 -7.98 -40.09 18.09
N ALA A 445 -7.48 -41.28 17.72
CA ALA A 445 -6.09 -41.45 17.28
C ALA A 445 -5.80 -40.67 15.99
N PHE A 446 -6.75 -40.61 15.05
CA PHE A 446 -6.59 -39.80 13.84
C PHE A 446 -6.52 -38.29 14.13
N LEU A 447 -7.28 -37.81 15.11
CA LEU A 447 -7.18 -36.41 15.57
C LEU A 447 -5.82 -36.13 16.20
N GLU A 448 -5.28 -37.06 17.00
CA GLU A 448 -3.93 -36.98 17.54
C GLU A 448 -2.86 -36.89 16.43
N ILE A 449 -3.02 -37.63 15.33
CA ILE A 449 -2.16 -37.51 14.14
C ILE A 449 -2.24 -36.10 13.54
N CYS A 450 -3.45 -35.57 13.37
CA CYS A 450 -3.65 -34.22 12.82
C CYS A 450 -2.98 -33.15 13.70
N GLU A 451 -3.18 -33.23 15.02
CA GLU A 451 -2.56 -32.32 16.00
C GLU A 451 -1.04 -32.44 16.02
N GLY A 452 -0.51 -33.66 16.01
CA GLY A 452 0.93 -33.93 16.01
C GLY A 452 1.63 -33.38 14.77
N LEU A 453 1.04 -33.56 13.58
CA LEU A 453 1.58 -33.00 12.33
C LEU A 453 1.54 -31.47 12.32
N MET A 454 0.48 -30.86 12.84
CA MET A 454 0.39 -29.40 12.97
C MET A 454 1.37 -28.85 14.00
N ALA A 455 1.59 -29.55 15.11
CA ALA A 455 2.55 -29.18 16.16
C ALA A 455 4.00 -29.24 15.69
N ALA A 456 4.32 -30.07 14.69
CA ALA A 456 5.65 -30.17 14.11
C ALA A 456 6.11 -28.89 13.37
N GLY A 457 5.19 -27.97 13.04
CA GLY A 457 5.55 -26.64 12.51
C GLY A 457 6.24 -26.66 11.15
N LEU A 458 5.95 -27.65 10.32
CA LEU A 458 6.58 -27.81 9.00
C LEU A 458 6.29 -26.60 8.09
N PRO A 459 7.27 -26.13 7.30
CA PRO A 459 7.08 -25.01 6.35
C PRO A 459 6.36 -25.48 5.07
N THR A 460 5.29 -26.27 5.22
CA THR A 460 4.54 -26.91 4.14
C THR A 460 3.04 -26.83 4.41
N ALA A 461 2.20 -27.11 3.43
CA ALA A 461 0.77 -27.26 3.68
C ALA A 461 0.49 -28.63 4.31
N ILE A 462 -0.48 -28.71 5.21
CA ILE A 462 -0.87 -29.98 5.84
C ILE A 462 -2.38 -30.15 5.65
N GLY A 463 -2.79 -31.31 5.13
CA GLY A 463 -4.18 -31.69 4.92
C GLY A 463 -4.52 -33.00 5.62
N ALA A 464 -5.80 -33.24 5.86
CA ALA A 464 -6.32 -34.48 6.42
C ALA A 464 -7.37 -35.09 5.48
N VAL A 465 -7.34 -36.41 5.36
CA VAL A 465 -8.28 -37.16 4.53
C VAL A 465 -9.40 -37.74 5.38
N VAL A 466 -10.60 -37.23 5.15
CA VAL A 466 -11.86 -37.72 5.73
C VAL A 466 -12.65 -38.44 4.64
N THR A 467 -13.24 -39.57 4.97
CA THR A 467 -14.09 -40.33 4.04
C THR A 467 -15.44 -39.62 3.86
N GLY A 468 -15.86 -39.44 2.62
CA GLY A 468 -17.10 -38.73 2.32
C GLY A 468 -18.37 -39.51 2.62
N PRO A 469 -19.51 -38.80 2.73
CA PRO A 469 -20.76 -39.37 3.22
C PRO A 469 -21.30 -40.51 2.35
N TRP A 470 -21.09 -40.49 1.02
CA TRP A 470 -21.53 -41.54 0.12
C TRP A 470 -20.70 -42.81 0.30
N THR A 471 -19.38 -42.66 0.36
CA THR A 471 -18.49 -43.79 0.65
C THR A 471 -18.75 -44.37 2.04
N VAL A 472 -18.98 -43.55 3.08
CA VAL A 472 -19.36 -44.07 4.40
C VAL A 472 -20.70 -44.81 4.33
N ALA A 473 -21.71 -44.28 3.64
CA ALA A 473 -23.00 -44.93 3.44
C ALA A 473 -22.85 -46.29 2.75
N MET A 474 -22.04 -46.35 1.69
CA MET A 474 -21.77 -47.58 0.96
C MET A 474 -21.04 -48.60 1.81
N LEU A 475 -20.07 -48.17 2.62
CA LEU A 475 -19.38 -49.05 3.57
C LEU A 475 -20.30 -49.52 4.71
N MET A 476 -21.33 -48.76 5.09
CA MET A 476 -22.31 -49.19 6.09
C MET A 476 -23.32 -50.21 5.56
N ARG A 477 -23.77 -50.04 4.32
CA ARG A 477 -24.85 -50.84 3.70
C ARG A 477 -24.34 -52.04 2.90
N GLY A 478 -23.15 -51.92 2.32
CA GLY A 478 -22.62 -52.83 1.30
C GLY A 478 -22.81 -52.25 -0.10
N PRO A 479 -21.81 -52.31 -1.00
CA PRO A 479 -21.89 -51.72 -2.34
C PRO A 479 -23.08 -52.19 -3.17
N GLU A 480 -23.26 -53.51 -3.29
CA GLU A 480 -24.35 -54.10 -4.08
C GLU A 480 -25.72 -53.67 -3.56
N ASN A 481 -25.95 -53.80 -2.25
CA ASN A 481 -27.22 -53.43 -1.62
C ASN A 481 -27.52 -51.93 -1.77
N LEU A 482 -26.54 -51.06 -1.56
CA LEU A 482 -26.77 -49.62 -1.67
C LEU A 482 -27.12 -49.22 -3.11
N LEU A 483 -26.47 -49.82 -4.11
CA LEU A 483 -26.77 -49.58 -5.52
C LEU A 483 -28.15 -50.11 -5.93
N LEU A 484 -28.60 -51.24 -5.38
CA LEU A 484 -29.98 -51.70 -5.57
C LEU A 484 -30.98 -50.76 -4.89
N ASP A 485 -30.66 -50.29 -3.68
CA ASP A 485 -31.51 -49.38 -2.92
C ASP A 485 -31.66 -48.00 -3.62
N THR A 486 -30.76 -47.57 -4.51
CA THR A 486 -30.97 -46.31 -5.28
C THR A 486 -32.14 -46.42 -6.25
N VAL A 487 -32.49 -47.64 -6.67
CA VAL A 487 -33.63 -47.91 -7.54
C VAL A 487 -34.85 -48.31 -6.72
N ASP A 488 -34.68 -49.31 -5.84
CA ASP A 488 -35.78 -49.92 -5.11
C ASP A 488 -36.31 -48.99 -4.02
N GLU A 489 -35.42 -48.32 -3.29
CA GLU A 489 -35.73 -47.61 -2.04
C GLU A 489 -35.02 -46.24 -1.91
N PRO A 490 -35.23 -45.29 -2.86
CA PRO A 490 -34.49 -44.03 -2.91
C PRO A 490 -34.58 -43.19 -1.62
N ARG A 491 -35.71 -43.27 -0.90
CA ARG A 491 -35.92 -42.55 0.36
C ARG A 491 -34.95 -43.03 1.44
N PHE A 492 -34.74 -44.34 1.55
CA PHE A 492 -33.78 -44.90 2.50
C PHE A 492 -32.36 -44.41 2.19
N VAL A 493 -31.98 -44.34 0.91
CA VAL A 493 -30.67 -43.81 0.50
C VAL A 493 -30.50 -42.36 0.95
N HIS A 494 -31.54 -41.52 0.78
CA HIS A 494 -31.51 -40.14 1.26
C HIS A 494 -31.43 -40.02 2.79
N ASP A 495 -32.12 -40.88 3.53
CA ASP A 495 -32.05 -40.94 4.99
C ASP A 495 -30.65 -41.34 5.47
N LEU A 496 -30.05 -42.34 4.80
CA LEU A 496 -28.68 -42.78 5.07
C LEU A 496 -27.67 -41.68 4.74
N MET A 497 -27.82 -41.00 3.60
CA MET A 497 -26.97 -39.88 3.22
C MET A 497 -27.10 -38.70 4.18
N ARG A 498 -28.29 -38.42 4.69
CA ARG A 498 -28.48 -37.39 5.73
C ARG A 498 -27.70 -37.76 6.98
N PHE A 499 -27.80 -39.02 7.42
CA PHE A 499 -27.09 -39.53 8.60
C PHE A 499 -25.56 -39.42 8.44
N THR A 500 -25.01 -39.93 7.33
CA THR A 500 -23.56 -39.89 7.09
C THR A 500 -23.05 -38.48 6.87
N THR A 501 -23.83 -37.59 6.25
CA THR A 501 -23.45 -36.18 6.07
C THR A 501 -23.36 -35.44 7.40
N GLU A 502 -24.29 -35.65 8.33
CA GLU A 502 -24.19 -35.06 9.68
C GLU A 502 -22.96 -35.57 10.43
N PHE A 503 -22.62 -36.85 10.29
CA PHE A 503 -21.40 -37.38 10.85
C PHE A 503 -20.14 -36.75 10.23
N THR A 504 -20.08 -36.63 8.90
CA THR A 504 -18.97 -35.99 8.20
C THR A 504 -18.78 -34.54 8.64
N LYS A 505 -19.87 -33.80 8.93
CA LYS A 505 -19.78 -32.46 9.55
C LYS A 505 -19.17 -32.51 10.94
N GLN A 506 -19.69 -33.39 11.81
CA GLN A 506 -19.21 -33.48 13.19
C GLN A 506 -17.73 -33.85 13.25
N PHE A 507 -17.30 -34.85 12.50
CA PHE A 507 -15.90 -35.27 12.50
C PHE A 507 -14.99 -34.25 11.81
N GLY A 508 -15.40 -33.74 10.65
CA GLY A 508 -14.60 -32.74 9.94
C GLY A 508 -14.47 -31.41 10.71
N ASP A 509 -15.42 -31.04 11.57
CA ASP A 509 -15.28 -29.92 12.50
C ASP A 509 -14.14 -30.12 13.51
N LEU A 510 -13.94 -31.35 13.99
CA LEU A 510 -12.83 -31.68 14.89
C LEU A 510 -11.50 -31.59 14.15
N VAL A 511 -11.45 -32.15 12.94
CA VAL A 511 -10.29 -32.08 12.06
C VAL A 511 -9.93 -30.61 11.78
N VAL A 512 -10.89 -29.79 11.36
CA VAL A 512 -10.70 -28.34 11.14
C VAL A 512 -10.25 -27.61 12.42
N GLY A 513 -10.73 -28.04 13.59
CA GLY A 513 -10.30 -27.51 14.89
C GLY A 513 -8.79 -27.64 15.13
N THR A 514 -8.14 -28.65 14.56
CA THR A 514 -6.66 -28.81 14.59
C THR A 514 -5.92 -27.82 13.70
N LYS A 515 -6.65 -27.04 12.88
CA LYS A 515 -6.14 -26.10 11.86
C LYS A 515 -5.50 -26.76 10.63
N ILE A 516 -5.69 -28.06 10.46
CA ILE A 516 -5.30 -28.81 9.26
C ILE A 516 -6.31 -28.56 8.12
N GLY A 517 -5.85 -28.64 6.87
CA GLY A 517 -6.74 -28.57 5.71
C GLY A 517 -7.65 -29.80 5.60
N LEU A 518 -8.83 -29.67 5.01
CA LEU A 518 -9.82 -30.75 4.93
C LEU A 518 -9.98 -31.26 3.49
N SER A 519 -9.74 -32.56 3.29
CA SER A 519 -9.94 -33.25 2.02
C SER A 519 -10.95 -34.39 2.20
N LEU A 520 -11.94 -34.41 1.33
CA LEU A 520 -12.96 -35.45 1.22
C LEU A 520 -12.50 -36.52 0.23
N SER A 521 -12.43 -37.78 0.64
CA SER A 521 -12.20 -38.89 -0.29
C SER A 521 -13.49 -39.65 -0.53
N GLU A 522 -13.91 -39.75 -1.80
CA GLU A 522 -15.18 -40.31 -2.23
C GLU A 522 -15.00 -41.33 -3.38
N PRO A 523 -14.20 -42.40 -3.20
CA PRO A 523 -13.89 -43.37 -4.25
C PRO A 523 -15.15 -44.03 -4.84
N THR A 524 -16.18 -44.26 -4.02
CA THR A 524 -17.40 -44.95 -4.47
C THR A 524 -18.39 -44.03 -5.19
N SER A 525 -18.10 -42.73 -5.26
CA SER A 525 -18.85 -41.77 -6.10
C SER A 525 -18.35 -41.73 -7.55
N SER A 526 -17.33 -42.55 -7.87
CA SER A 526 -16.77 -42.68 -9.21
C SER A 526 -17.79 -43.16 -10.23
N CYS A 527 -17.73 -42.62 -11.45
CA CYS A 527 -18.55 -43.14 -12.55
C CYS A 527 -18.09 -44.52 -13.04
N SER A 528 -16.99 -45.05 -12.52
CA SER A 528 -16.67 -46.47 -12.67
C SER A 528 -17.65 -47.38 -11.90
N LEU A 529 -18.40 -46.84 -10.94
CA LEU A 529 -19.35 -47.58 -10.10
C LEU A 529 -20.79 -47.08 -10.21
N ILE A 530 -21.00 -45.77 -10.34
CA ILE A 530 -22.34 -45.16 -10.38
C ILE A 530 -22.60 -44.37 -11.66
N SER A 531 -23.86 -44.14 -12.01
CA SER A 531 -24.18 -43.24 -13.12
C SER A 531 -24.00 -41.76 -12.71
N PRO A 532 -23.79 -40.83 -13.67
CA PRO A 532 -23.82 -39.40 -13.37
C PRO A 532 -25.15 -38.93 -12.75
N ASP A 533 -26.26 -39.60 -13.08
CA ASP A 533 -27.58 -39.25 -12.54
C ASP A 533 -27.75 -39.70 -11.09
N ASP A 534 -27.15 -40.82 -10.70
CA ASP A 534 -27.05 -41.23 -9.29
C ASP A 534 -26.26 -40.20 -8.49
N TYR A 535 -25.12 -39.71 -9.03
CA TYR A 535 -24.36 -38.65 -8.38
C TYR A 535 -25.21 -37.39 -8.17
N ARG A 536 -25.91 -36.93 -9.21
CA ARG A 536 -26.73 -35.71 -9.15
C ARG A 536 -27.90 -35.84 -8.16
N THR A 537 -28.45 -37.03 -8.04
CA THR A 537 -29.62 -37.31 -7.20
C THR A 537 -29.21 -37.53 -5.74
N PHE A 538 -28.28 -38.44 -5.48
CA PHE A 538 -28.00 -38.94 -4.15
C PHE A 538 -26.77 -38.34 -3.48
N ILE A 539 -25.87 -37.69 -4.23
CA ILE A 539 -24.55 -37.27 -3.70
C ILE A 539 -24.38 -35.75 -3.77
N LYS A 540 -24.58 -35.15 -4.95
CA LYS A 540 -24.37 -33.71 -5.22
C LYS A 540 -25.08 -32.80 -4.21
N PRO A 541 -26.34 -33.04 -3.78
CA PRO A 541 -27.01 -32.18 -2.80
C PRO A 541 -26.27 -32.12 -1.46
N TYR A 542 -25.77 -33.27 -1.00
CA TYR A 542 -25.06 -33.39 0.28
C TYR A 542 -23.62 -32.86 0.19
N HIS A 543 -22.94 -33.07 -0.94
CA HIS A 543 -21.67 -32.41 -1.21
C HIS A 543 -21.80 -30.88 -1.19
N ARG A 544 -22.80 -30.33 -1.88
CA ARG A 544 -23.06 -28.88 -1.88
C ARG A 544 -23.32 -28.36 -0.46
N GLU A 545 -24.07 -29.10 0.35
CA GLU A 545 -24.32 -28.76 1.74
C GLU A 545 -23.04 -28.75 2.59
N LEU A 546 -22.18 -29.77 2.46
CA LEU A 546 -20.88 -29.81 3.14
C LEU A 546 -19.99 -28.64 2.72
N ILE A 547 -19.93 -28.34 1.43
CA ILE A 547 -19.14 -27.22 0.89
C ILE A 547 -19.61 -25.91 1.52
N GLU A 548 -20.92 -25.64 1.51
CA GLU A 548 -21.46 -24.40 2.08
C GLU A 548 -21.24 -24.32 3.59
N TYR A 549 -21.42 -25.43 4.30
CA TYR A 549 -21.16 -25.53 5.74
C TYR A 549 -19.72 -25.13 6.11
N TYR A 550 -18.72 -25.67 5.41
CA TYR A 550 -17.32 -25.35 5.69
C TYR A 550 -16.86 -24.00 5.11
N LYS A 551 -17.48 -23.55 4.02
CA LYS A 551 -17.23 -22.21 3.46
C LYS A 551 -17.61 -21.11 4.44
N GLN A 552 -18.72 -21.27 5.19
CA GLN A 552 -19.10 -20.35 6.27
C GLN A 552 -18.04 -20.28 7.40
N LYS A 553 -17.26 -21.36 7.56
CA LYS A 553 -16.11 -21.45 8.48
C LYS A 553 -14.78 -21.02 7.86
N LYS A 554 -14.81 -20.47 6.63
CA LYS A 554 -13.63 -20.08 5.85
C LYS A 554 -12.67 -21.23 5.55
N VAL A 555 -13.21 -22.45 5.43
CA VAL A 555 -12.48 -23.66 5.05
C VAL A 555 -12.95 -24.09 3.67
N ASN A 556 -12.00 -24.31 2.77
CA ASN A 556 -12.28 -24.91 1.46
C ASN A 556 -12.18 -26.43 1.57
N LEU A 557 -13.12 -27.14 0.94
CA LEU A 557 -13.04 -28.59 0.79
C LEU A 557 -12.31 -28.97 -0.48
N THR A 558 -11.34 -29.86 -0.35
CA THR A 558 -10.80 -30.63 -1.47
C THR A 558 -11.64 -31.90 -1.64
N VAL A 559 -11.85 -32.36 -2.87
CA VAL A 559 -12.43 -33.68 -3.15
C VAL A 559 -11.46 -34.54 -3.94
N HIS A 560 -11.38 -35.82 -3.60
CA HIS A 560 -10.71 -36.85 -4.38
C HIS A 560 -11.70 -37.94 -4.74
N ILE A 561 -11.80 -38.27 -6.04
CA ILE A 561 -12.64 -39.36 -6.55
C ILE A 561 -11.76 -40.23 -7.45
N CYS A 562 -11.73 -41.53 -7.16
CA CYS A 562 -10.95 -42.50 -7.91
C CYS A 562 -11.60 -42.85 -9.25
N GLY A 563 -10.84 -43.45 -10.17
CA GLY A 563 -11.32 -43.93 -11.46
C GLY A 563 -11.95 -42.84 -12.36
N MET A 564 -13.01 -43.23 -13.08
CA MET A 564 -13.66 -42.38 -14.08
C MET A 564 -14.47 -41.26 -13.43
N THR A 565 -13.96 -40.02 -13.47
CA THR A 565 -14.58 -38.85 -12.84
C THR A 565 -14.97 -37.76 -13.84
N HIS A 566 -14.43 -37.80 -15.07
CA HIS A 566 -14.65 -36.77 -16.08
C HIS A 566 -16.12 -36.45 -16.42
N PRO A 567 -17.11 -37.37 -16.31
CA PRO A 567 -18.52 -37.02 -16.51
C PRO A 567 -19.09 -36.09 -15.43
N LEU A 568 -18.40 -35.97 -14.29
CA LEU A 568 -18.85 -35.20 -13.12
C LEU A 568 -18.14 -33.86 -12.97
N TYR A 569 -17.21 -33.48 -13.85
CA TYR A 569 -16.40 -32.27 -13.62
C TYR A 569 -17.23 -30.99 -13.55
N GLU A 570 -18.18 -30.78 -14.46
CA GLU A 570 -19.09 -29.63 -14.34
C GLU A 570 -19.91 -29.71 -13.04
N ASP A 571 -20.36 -30.90 -12.66
CA ASP A 571 -21.15 -31.13 -11.44
C ASP A 571 -20.35 -30.83 -10.15
N LEU A 572 -19.07 -31.21 -10.09
CA LEU A 572 -18.18 -30.94 -8.95
C LEU A 572 -17.90 -29.44 -8.81
N ILE A 573 -17.63 -28.75 -9.93
CA ILE A 573 -17.39 -27.31 -9.93
C ILE A 573 -18.68 -26.55 -9.56
N ASP A 574 -19.83 -26.98 -10.09
CA ASP A 574 -21.15 -26.42 -9.78
C ASP A 574 -21.62 -26.71 -8.34
N ALA A 575 -21.17 -27.83 -7.75
CA ALA A 575 -21.36 -28.07 -6.32
C ALA A 575 -20.56 -27.07 -5.46
N GLY A 576 -19.46 -26.52 -5.99
CA GLY A 576 -18.64 -25.49 -5.36
C GLY A 576 -17.28 -26.00 -4.87
N PHE A 577 -16.81 -27.17 -5.31
CA PHE A 577 -15.48 -27.64 -4.95
C PHE A 577 -14.41 -26.70 -5.49
N ALA A 578 -13.62 -26.12 -4.59
CA ALA A 578 -12.54 -25.21 -4.93
C ALA A 578 -11.26 -25.94 -5.34
N THR A 579 -11.15 -27.23 -5.00
CA THR A 579 -9.98 -28.07 -5.26
C THR A 579 -10.44 -29.48 -5.60
N ILE A 580 -9.98 -30.03 -6.72
CA ILE A 580 -10.41 -31.32 -7.24
C ILE A 580 -9.17 -32.17 -7.56
N SER A 581 -9.06 -33.31 -6.88
CA SER A 581 -8.06 -34.35 -7.11
C SER A 581 -8.65 -35.49 -7.92
N ILE A 582 -7.95 -35.92 -8.97
CA ILE A 582 -8.46 -36.88 -9.96
C ILE A 582 -7.49 -38.03 -10.21
N ASP A 583 -8.07 -39.18 -10.54
CA ASP A 583 -7.37 -40.39 -10.94
C ASP A 583 -7.07 -40.41 -12.46
N ILE A 584 -6.56 -41.53 -12.95
CA ILE A 584 -6.42 -41.84 -14.37
C ILE A 584 -7.65 -42.58 -14.90
N ASP A 585 -7.96 -42.31 -16.16
CA ASP A 585 -8.87 -43.12 -16.96
C ASP A 585 -8.17 -43.47 -18.29
N PRO A 586 -8.18 -44.74 -18.73
CA PRO A 586 -7.50 -45.14 -19.96
C PRO A 586 -8.19 -44.62 -21.24
N SER A 587 -9.46 -44.19 -21.15
CA SER A 587 -10.24 -43.72 -22.29
C SER A 587 -10.14 -42.20 -22.53
N VAL A 588 -9.76 -41.43 -21.50
CA VAL A 588 -9.74 -39.95 -21.57
C VAL A 588 -8.57 -39.38 -20.75
N ASP A 589 -7.88 -38.35 -21.28
CA ASP A 589 -6.97 -37.51 -20.50
C ASP A 589 -7.77 -36.63 -19.52
N GLN A 590 -8.04 -37.20 -18.34
CA GLN A 590 -8.79 -36.58 -17.26
C GLN A 590 -8.19 -35.24 -16.80
N LEU A 591 -6.86 -35.13 -16.78
CA LEU A 591 -6.17 -33.90 -16.39
C LEU A 591 -6.45 -32.77 -17.38
N LYS A 592 -6.22 -33.04 -18.67
CA LYS A 592 -6.51 -32.06 -19.72
C LYS A 592 -7.97 -31.63 -19.68
N ARG A 593 -8.90 -32.59 -19.58
CA ARG A 593 -10.34 -32.31 -19.54
C ARG A 593 -10.71 -31.46 -18.31
N LEU A 594 -10.17 -31.75 -17.14
CA LEU A 594 -10.46 -30.96 -15.93
C LEU A 594 -9.87 -29.56 -16.00
N VAL A 595 -8.66 -29.37 -16.55
CA VAL A 595 -8.06 -28.04 -16.76
C VAL A 595 -8.95 -27.20 -17.67
N GLU A 596 -9.44 -27.77 -18.78
CA GLU A 596 -10.34 -27.10 -19.72
C GLU A 596 -11.68 -26.74 -19.07
N VAL A 597 -12.34 -27.70 -18.42
CA VAL A 597 -13.66 -27.49 -17.81
C VAL A 597 -13.58 -26.55 -16.60
N SER A 598 -12.55 -26.69 -15.75
CA SER A 598 -12.37 -25.83 -14.58
C SER A 598 -12.10 -24.39 -14.98
N ASN A 599 -11.32 -24.15 -16.04
CA ASN A 599 -10.95 -22.81 -16.50
C ASN A 599 -10.52 -21.91 -15.32
N LYS A 600 -9.61 -22.41 -14.46
CA LYS A 600 -9.08 -21.74 -13.25
C LYS A 600 -10.10 -21.47 -12.13
N ARG A 601 -11.35 -21.97 -12.24
CA ARG A 601 -12.37 -21.87 -11.18
C ARG A 601 -12.04 -22.76 -9.99
N ALA A 602 -11.39 -23.90 -10.24
CA ALA A 602 -10.89 -24.83 -9.21
C ALA A 602 -9.38 -25.02 -9.35
N VAL A 603 -8.73 -25.38 -8.23
CA VAL A 603 -7.36 -25.91 -8.23
C VAL A 603 -7.41 -27.38 -8.60
N VAL A 604 -6.65 -27.77 -9.61
CA VAL A 604 -6.56 -29.17 -10.06
C VAL A 604 -5.40 -29.86 -9.36
N ILE A 605 -5.63 -31.08 -8.86
CA ILE A 605 -4.61 -31.93 -8.24
C ILE A 605 -4.51 -33.26 -9.00
N GLY A 606 -3.29 -33.70 -9.29
CA GLY A 606 -3.03 -34.98 -9.95
C GLY A 606 -2.08 -34.81 -11.14
N ASN A 607 -2.07 -35.72 -12.11
CA ASN A 607 -2.61 -37.08 -11.97
C ASN A 607 -1.62 -38.14 -12.47
N VAL A 608 -0.33 -38.01 -12.11
CA VAL A 608 0.70 -39.00 -12.46
C VAL A 608 0.25 -40.40 -12.00
N ASP A 609 0.36 -41.40 -12.88
CA ASP A 609 -0.11 -42.77 -12.61
C ASP A 609 0.52 -43.33 -11.33
N ALA A 610 -0.30 -43.64 -10.32
CA ALA A 610 0.19 -44.20 -9.07
C ALA A 610 0.76 -45.62 -9.27
N THR A 611 0.29 -46.36 -10.28
CA THR A 611 0.66 -47.77 -10.50
C THR A 611 2.04 -47.95 -11.13
N ILE A 612 2.63 -46.89 -11.70
CA ILE A 612 3.95 -46.99 -12.33
C ILE A 612 5.09 -46.93 -11.31
N PHE A 613 4.82 -46.56 -10.06
CA PHE A 613 5.82 -46.44 -8.99
C PHE A 613 6.43 -47.78 -8.55
N GLU A 614 5.90 -48.92 -8.99
CA GLU A 614 6.47 -50.25 -8.73
C GLU A 614 7.34 -50.75 -9.90
N ARG A 615 7.11 -50.25 -11.12
CA ARG A 615 7.59 -50.90 -12.36
C ARG A 615 8.26 -50.00 -13.38
N ALA A 616 8.07 -48.68 -13.32
CA ALA A 616 8.64 -47.77 -14.31
C ALA A 616 10.16 -47.66 -14.22
N THR A 617 10.74 -47.15 -15.30
CA THR A 617 12.09 -46.57 -15.30
C THR A 617 12.04 -45.10 -14.89
N ALA A 618 13.18 -44.56 -14.45
CA ALA A 618 13.28 -43.13 -14.12
C ALA A 618 12.87 -42.22 -15.28
N ALA A 619 13.24 -42.60 -16.53
CA ALA A 619 12.89 -41.85 -17.73
C ALA A 619 11.38 -41.85 -18.01
N GLN A 620 10.68 -42.96 -17.76
CA GLN A 620 9.22 -43.04 -17.88
C GLN A 620 8.52 -42.17 -16.83
N MET A 621 9.01 -42.19 -15.59
CA MET A 621 8.49 -41.32 -14.52
C MET A 621 8.67 -39.84 -14.88
N GLU A 622 9.87 -39.45 -15.33
CA GLU A 622 10.14 -38.06 -15.74
C GLU A 622 9.26 -37.63 -16.92
N ALA A 623 9.05 -38.51 -17.91
CA ALA A 623 8.18 -38.23 -19.05
C ALA A 623 6.72 -37.99 -18.61
N GLU A 624 6.22 -38.77 -17.66
CA GLU A 624 4.86 -38.60 -17.14
C GLU A 624 4.71 -37.30 -16.33
N VAL A 625 5.72 -36.95 -15.52
CA VAL A 625 5.76 -35.65 -14.85
C VAL A 625 5.73 -34.49 -15.86
N LYS A 626 6.55 -34.56 -16.93
CA LYS A 626 6.57 -33.54 -17.99
C LYS A 626 5.22 -33.41 -18.69
N ARG A 627 4.55 -34.52 -19.00
CA ARG A 627 3.21 -34.53 -19.59
C ARG A 627 2.22 -33.75 -18.73
N CYS A 628 2.21 -34.05 -17.43
CA CYS A 628 1.35 -33.38 -16.45
C CYS A 628 1.65 -31.86 -16.35
N VAL A 629 2.94 -31.48 -16.25
CA VAL A 629 3.36 -30.07 -16.20
C VAL A 629 2.94 -29.31 -17.45
N ALA A 630 3.21 -29.86 -18.64
CA ALA A 630 2.86 -29.25 -19.91
C ALA A 630 1.34 -29.03 -20.06
N THR A 631 0.54 -29.93 -19.49
CA THR A 631 -0.92 -29.88 -19.55
C THR A 631 -1.51 -28.80 -18.65
N ALA A 632 -1.00 -28.64 -17.42
CA ALA A 632 -1.72 -27.89 -16.37
C ALA A 632 -0.97 -26.70 -15.75
N ALA A 633 0.36 -26.62 -15.84
CA ALA A 633 1.15 -25.65 -15.06
C ALA A 633 0.98 -24.18 -15.52
N ARG A 634 0.73 -23.94 -16.82
CA ARG A 634 0.74 -22.61 -17.45
C ARG A 634 -0.20 -21.58 -16.82
N HIS A 635 -1.26 -22.06 -16.17
CA HIS A 635 -2.37 -21.23 -15.75
C HIS A 635 -2.38 -20.92 -14.25
N SER A 636 -1.38 -21.41 -13.52
CA SER A 636 -1.47 -21.58 -12.06
C SER A 636 -2.73 -22.43 -11.73
N ALA A 637 -3.18 -22.46 -10.48
CA ALA A 637 -4.30 -23.31 -10.04
C ALA A 637 -4.09 -24.82 -10.31
N TYR A 638 -2.84 -25.28 -10.21
CA TYR A 638 -2.47 -26.69 -10.37
C TYR A 638 -1.48 -27.10 -9.29
N ILE A 639 -1.69 -28.29 -8.72
CA ILE A 639 -0.77 -28.97 -7.82
C ILE A 639 -0.44 -30.32 -8.45
N LEU A 640 0.82 -30.54 -8.78
CA LEU A 640 1.25 -31.82 -9.33
C LEU A 640 1.17 -32.88 -8.23
N SER A 641 0.44 -33.94 -8.50
CA SER A 641 0.32 -35.06 -7.56
C SER A 641 0.17 -36.38 -8.29
N THR A 642 0.19 -37.46 -7.52
CA THR A 642 -0.20 -38.78 -8.01
C THR A 642 -1.71 -38.84 -8.18
N SER A 643 -2.14 -39.68 -9.11
CA SER A 643 -3.54 -39.93 -9.43
C SER A 643 -4.33 -40.55 -8.27
N CYS A 644 -3.67 -41.34 -7.43
CA CYS A 644 -4.21 -41.92 -6.21
C CYS A 644 -3.07 -42.15 -5.19
N GLU A 645 -3.38 -42.80 -4.07
CA GLU A 645 -2.38 -43.35 -3.15
C GLU A 645 -1.42 -44.27 -3.91
N ILE A 646 -0.12 -44.05 -3.75
CA ILE A 646 0.88 -44.94 -4.35
C ILE A 646 0.88 -46.31 -3.65
N PRO A 647 1.16 -47.41 -4.38
CA PRO A 647 1.27 -48.72 -3.75
C PRO A 647 2.22 -48.72 -2.54
N PRO A 648 1.89 -49.38 -1.42
CA PRO A 648 2.74 -49.40 -0.23
C PRO A 648 4.16 -49.93 -0.48
N LEU A 649 4.34 -50.78 -1.50
CA LEU A 649 5.61 -51.36 -1.91
C LEU A 649 6.29 -50.60 -3.07
N SER A 650 5.83 -49.38 -3.37
CA SER A 650 6.45 -48.51 -4.36
C SER A 650 7.96 -48.37 -4.15
N ARG A 651 8.71 -48.29 -5.25
CA ARG A 651 10.17 -48.19 -5.23
C ARG A 651 10.61 -46.80 -4.76
N PRO A 652 11.35 -46.66 -3.64
CA PRO A 652 11.73 -45.35 -3.10
C PRO A 652 12.49 -44.45 -4.09
N GLU A 653 13.32 -45.04 -4.94
CA GLU A 653 14.04 -44.34 -5.99
C GLU A 653 13.12 -43.71 -7.05
N LEU A 654 11.96 -44.33 -7.33
CA LEU A 654 10.97 -43.76 -8.25
C LEU A 654 10.16 -42.65 -7.59
N VAL A 655 9.87 -42.76 -6.30
CA VAL A 655 9.24 -41.67 -5.53
C VAL A 655 10.15 -40.45 -5.49
N GLN A 656 11.46 -40.66 -5.27
CA GLN A 656 12.44 -39.57 -5.33
C GLN A 656 12.54 -38.99 -6.75
N THR A 657 12.58 -39.84 -7.78
CA THR A 657 12.61 -39.39 -9.18
C THR A 657 11.40 -38.52 -9.52
N PHE A 658 10.20 -38.90 -9.07
CA PHE A 658 8.99 -38.08 -9.22
C PHE A 658 9.16 -36.70 -8.58
N MET A 659 9.65 -36.64 -7.33
CA MET A 659 9.86 -35.38 -6.62
C MET A 659 10.89 -34.49 -7.29
N ASP A 660 12.01 -35.06 -7.73
CA ASP A 660 13.09 -34.31 -8.37
C ASP A 660 12.65 -33.79 -9.74
N ALA A 661 12.02 -34.64 -10.57
CA ALA A 661 11.47 -34.25 -11.86
C ALA A 661 10.39 -33.16 -11.71
N ALA A 662 9.55 -33.24 -10.69
CA ALA A 662 8.52 -32.25 -10.41
C ALA A 662 9.10 -30.89 -10.02
N LYS A 663 10.09 -30.87 -9.11
CA LYS A 663 10.77 -29.65 -8.68
C LYS A 663 11.54 -29.00 -9.83
N GLU A 664 12.05 -29.81 -10.75
CA GLU A 664 12.88 -29.38 -11.87
C GLU A 664 12.06 -28.87 -13.06
N HIS A 665 11.10 -29.67 -13.54
CA HIS A 665 10.28 -29.33 -14.71
C HIS A 665 9.10 -28.43 -14.34
N GLY A 666 8.67 -28.45 -13.09
CA GLY A 666 7.66 -27.56 -12.55
C GLY A 666 8.13 -26.11 -12.34
N ARG A 667 9.36 -25.74 -12.70
CA ARG A 667 9.85 -24.34 -12.57
C ARG A 667 9.13 -23.41 -13.52
N TYR A 668 8.70 -22.25 -13.01
CA TYR A 668 7.94 -21.26 -13.76
C TYR A 668 8.63 -20.86 -15.06
N GLU A 669 9.94 -20.62 -15.02
CA GLU A 669 10.73 -20.20 -16.18
C GLU A 669 10.73 -21.25 -17.31
N ARG A 670 10.63 -22.55 -16.99
CA ARG A 670 10.72 -23.61 -18.01
C ARG A 670 9.44 -23.76 -18.80
N PHE A 671 8.31 -23.93 -18.13
CA PHE A 671 7.04 -24.14 -18.82
C PHE A 671 6.46 -22.84 -19.42
N THR A 672 7.07 -21.69 -19.13
CA THR A 672 6.75 -20.41 -19.79
C THR A 672 7.69 -20.06 -20.94
N ALA A 673 8.98 -20.42 -20.87
CA ALA A 673 9.94 -20.16 -21.95
C ALA A 673 9.64 -20.94 -23.25
N GLU A 674 9.08 -22.15 -23.14
CA GLU A 674 8.69 -22.97 -24.30
C GLU A 674 7.58 -22.35 -25.17
N ALA A 675 6.95 -21.23 -24.74
CA ALA A 675 5.96 -20.50 -25.52
C ALA A 675 6.55 -19.40 -26.43
N GLY A 676 7.84 -19.07 -26.28
CA GLY A 676 8.51 -18.04 -27.09
C GLY A 676 9.02 -18.51 -28.46
N THR A 677 8.90 -19.80 -28.75
CA THR A 677 9.43 -20.45 -29.96
C THR A 677 8.39 -21.28 -30.72
N ALA A 678 7.09 -21.06 -30.50
CA ALA A 678 6.00 -21.74 -31.21
C ALA A 678 5.21 -20.77 -32.10
#